data_AF-A0A1C5CRH2-F1
#
_entry.id   AF-A0A1C5CRH2-F1
#
_cell.length_a   1.000
_cell.length_b   1.000
_cell.length_c   1.000
_cell.angle_alpha   90.00
_cell.angle_beta   90.00
_cell.angle_gamma   90.00
#
_symmetry.space_group_name_H-M   'P 1'
#
loop_
_entity.id
_entity.type
_entity.pdbx_description
1 polymer ?
#
loop_
_entity_poly.entity_id
_entity_poly.type
_entity_poly.pdbx_seq_one_letter_code
_entity_poly.pdbx_strand_id
1 'polypeptide(L)'
;MALMRSVGLEPLEPYPGATPPWRCRHVPCGREVKPRYSYIKRGGGPCRWCAPNAPVDPDQAAALMRSAGLEPLELYPGTDMPWRCRCTTCGTIGTPTHGSVKGGQGGCGPCGRKNAGQGISRAWSRRRELPRTDGDRAAIEAKDFDLEPLESYPGPSGLWHCRHLPCGRDVEIRLSNLRRGLRACPYCPPSLGGRRRWPADEAEALMRAADLEPLEPYAGRRDKAWRCRCNGCGRETSPSLGGILAGQGGCRHCADVRAAAGRKTDPDIAVAAMRAAGLEPLEPYATSVTAWRCRCVTCGNEVSPTLMKIRAGGGCKFCATHGIDLAGPSKVYVITHQEWKAVKIGIGACTGYTSRLIQHERQGWQLHQARDYTTGAAAYDVEQAVLGRLHQAGLIPFLTSDIMPNGWTETCSAARITAAEVWAMVDEETRNAEKPYPPRTGGRPRAAVLIDAEAAAAEMRAVGYEPLVPYPGRTNATWPSRCMTCGHEGRPTFSAVRNAGQRCRVCRAKETQAKRAATNAPKAQETMRAAGLQPLEPYPGSQTPWRCRCTTCGLETSPTYSNVNSGSKGCRFCALNSATDERASAEVRAAGFEPLEPYPGRTTDRWRCRCSCGNEVMTRLSSVRSGTTGCKKCPRSGGRTDPATAAAEARAAGFEPLEPYPGKTTDRWRCRCRCSTAITLTLTSLRGGRTACGTCSRGATR
;
A
#
# COMPACT_ATOMS: atom_id res chain seq x y z
N MET A 1 -20.63 -22.51 12.77
CA MET A 1 -21.66 -22.60 11.71
C MET A 1 -22.66 -21.43 11.74
N ALA A 2 -23.16 -21.00 12.91
CA ALA A 2 -24.14 -19.91 13.03
C ALA A 2 -23.79 -18.61 12.27
N LEU A 3 -22.54 -18.14 12.38
CA LEU A 3 -22.06 -16.93 11.68
C LEU A 3 -22.12 -17.04 10.14
N MET A 4 -21.89 -18.24 9.57
CA MET A 4 -21.95 -18.42 8.11
C MET A 4 -23.42 -18.37 7.65
N ARG A 5 -24.31 -19.05 8.39
CA ARG A 5 -25.75 -19.06 8.09
C ARG A 5 -26.37 -17.66 8.23
N SER A 6 -25.94 -16.86 9.21
CA SER A 6 -26.45 -15.49 9.41
C SER A 6 -26.09 -14.52 8.28
N VAL A 7 -25.09 -14.85 7.44
CA VAL A 7 -24.74 -14.07 6.24
C VAL A 7 -25.19 -14.75 4.94
N GLY A 8 -26.13 -15.71 5.03
CA GLY A 8 -26.68 -16.41 3.87
C GLY A 8 -25.75 -17.47 3.26
N LEU A 9 -24.80 -18.00 4.03
CA LEU A 9 -23.91 -19.09 3.60
C LEU A 9 -24.25 -20.40 4.32
N GLU A 10 -24.57 -21.43 3.55
CA GLU A 10 -24.80 -22.78 4.02
C GLU A 10 -23.53 -23.62 3.85
N PRO A 11 -22.84 -24.04 4.93
CA PRO A 11 -21.65 -24.88 4.84
C PRO A 11 -21.99 -26.25 4.22
N LEU A 12 -21.22 -26.66 3.21
CA LEU A 12 -21.36 -27.97 2.54
C LEU A 12 -20.39 -29.02 3.08
N GLU A 13 -19.43 -28.60 3.91
CA GLU A 13 -18.42 -29.44 4.52
C GLU A 13 -18.18 -29.04 5.99
N PRO A 14 -17.64 -29.95 6.83
CA PRO A 14 -17.25 -29.63 8.20
C PRO A 14 -16.31 -28.43 8.28
N TYR A 15 -16.35 -27.70 9.39
CA TYR A 15 -15.56 -26.48 9.57
C TYR A 15 -14.04 -26.73 9.40
N PRO A 16 -13.39 -26.17 8.37
CA PRO A 16 -12.00 -26.47 8.05
C PRO A 16 -10.99 -25.57 8.81
N GLY A 17 -11.47 -24.68 9.69
CA GLY A 17 -10.65 -23.68 10.39
C GLY A 17 -10.82 -22.24 9.88
N ALA A 18 -10.16 -21.28 10.54
CA ALA A 18 -10.46 -19.86 10.36
C ALA A 18 -9.93 -19.25 9.05
N THR A 19 -8.87 -19.83 8.49
CA THR A 19 -8.13 -19.31 7.33
C THR A 19 -8.30 -20.11 6.04
N PRO A 20 -8.53 -21.45 6.06
CA PRO A 20 -8.78 -22.19 4.83
C PRO A 20 -10.08 -21.73 4.14
N PRO A 21 -10.15 -21.83 2.80
CA PRO A 21 -11.41 -21.66 2.08
C PRO A 21 -12.41 -22.71 2.57
N TRP A 22 -13.63 -22.29 2.90
CA TRP A 22 -14.67 -23.17 3.40
C TRP A 22 -15.77 -23.30 2.34
N ARG A 23 -15.99 -24.50 1.80
CA ARG A 23 -17.04 -24.75 0.80
C ARG A 23 -18.42 -24.52 1.40
N CYS A 24 -19.10 -23.50 0.88
CA CYS A 24 -20.44 -23.12 1.28
C CYS A 24 -21.31 -22.91 0.04
N ARG A 25 -22.61 -23.12 0.14
CA ARG A 25 -23.60 -22.67 -0.82
C ARG A 25 -24.12 -21.29 -0.37
N HIS A 26 -24.04 -20.29 -1.23
CA HIS A 26 -24.65 -18.99 -0.94
C HIS A 26 -26.15 -19.07 -1.22
N VAL A 27 -26.97 -19.06 -0.17
CA VAL A 27 -28.43 -19.25 -0.23
C VAL A 27 -29.10 -18.26 -1.20
N PRO A 28 -28.76 -16.95 -1.20
CA PRO A 28 -29.40 -16.00 -2.11
C PRO A 28 -29.15 -16.22 -3.61
N CYS A 29 -28.01 -16.81 -4.02
CA CYS A 29 -27.71 -17.01 -5.45
C CYS A 29 -27.50 -18.47 -5.86
N GLY A 30 -27.64 -19.41 -4.93
CA GLY A 30 -27.47 -20.85 -5.15
C GLY A 30 -26.03 -21.30 -5.47
N ARG A 31 -25.09 -20.38 -5.71
CA ARG A 31 -23.73 -20.70 -6.13
C ARG A 31 -22.90 -21.28 -4.99
N GLU A 32 -22.07 -22.26 -5.32
CA GLU A 32 -21.00 -22.70 -4.43
C GLU A 32 -19.90 -21.64 -4.37
N VAL A 33 -19.54 -21.25 -3.16
CA VAL A 33 -18.51 -20.26 -2.86
C VAL A 33 -17.55 -20.83 -1.81
N LYS A 34 -16.31 -20.34 -1.81
CA LYS A 34 -15.27 -20.77 -0.86
C LYS A 34 -14.79 -19.61 0.04
N PRO A 35 -15.68 -18.99 0.84
CA PRO A 35 -15.32 -17.89 1.73
C PRO A 35 -14.41 -18.37 2.87
N ARG A 36 -13.61 -17.46 3.42
CA ARG A 36 -12.80 -17.71 4.62
C ARG A 36 -13.56 -17.25 5.86
N TYR A 37 -13.64 -18.09 6.89
CA TYR A 37 -14.37 -17.75 8.12
C TYR A 37 -13.85 -16.44 8.77
N SER A 38 -12.53 -16.24 8.81
CA SER A 38 -11.93 -15.01 9.33
C SER A 38 -12.21 -13.75 8.49
N TYR A 39 -12.58 -13.89 7.23
CA TYR A 39 -12.97 -12.77 6.36
C TYR A 39 -14.43 -12.37 6.61
N ILE A 40 -15.33 -13.36 6.71
CA ILE A 40 -16.73 -13.16 7.09
C ILE A 40 -16.84 -12.58 8.51
N LYS A 41 -16.04 -13.08 9.46
CA LYS A 41 -15.97 -12.56 10.84
C LYS A 41 -15.56 -11.07 10.91
N ARG A 42 -14.87 -10.56 9.89
CA ARG A 42 -14.47 -9.14 9.79
C ARG A 42 -15.46 -8.28 9.00
N GLY A 43 -16.64 -8.82 8.67
CA GLY A 43 -17.66 -8.11 7.88
C GLY A 43 -17.43 -8.14 6.37
N GLY A 44 -16.55 -9.02 5.88
CA GLY A 44 -16.36 -9.22 4.44
C GLY A 44 -17.58 -9.85 3.76
N GLY A 45 -17.88 -9.43 2.54
CA GLY A 45 -19.07 -9.90 1.80
C GLY A 45 -19.10 -11.42 1.58
N PRO A 46 -20.28 -12.07 1.66
CA PRO A 46 -20.43 -13.53 1.66
C PRO A 46 -20.17 -14.17 0.29
N CYS A 47 -20.43 -13.44 -0.80
CA CYS A 47 -20.36 -13.98 -2.16
C CYS A 47 -19.72 -12.99 -3.12
N ARG A 48 -18.66 -13.42 -3.83
CA ARG A 48 -18.00 -12.61 -4.87
C ARG A 48 -18.91 -12.33 -6.06
N TRP A 49 -19.88 -13.21 -6.34
CA TRP A 49 -20.82 -13.07 -7.47
C TRP A 49 -22.03 -12.18 -7.17
N CYS A 50 -22.29 -11.92 -5.89
CA CYS A 50 -23.31 -10.96 -5.45
C CYS A 50 -22.70 -9.66 -4.94
N ALA A 51 -21.37 -9.53 -4.99
CA ALA A 51 -20.69 -8.30 -4.63
C ALA A 51 -21.02 -7.20 -5.66
N PRO A 52 -21.01 -5.92 -5.28
CA PRO A 52 -21.24 -4.80 -6.22
C PRO A 52 -20.29 -4.80 -7.43
N ASN A 53 -19.12 -5.43 -7.29
CA ASN A 53 -18.08 -5.59 -8.32
C ASN A 53 -17.93 -7.04 -8.79
N ALA A 54 -19.02 -7.82 -8.78
CA ALA A 54 -19.00 -9.21 -9.20
C ALA A 54 -18.46 -9.37 -10.64
N PRO A 55 -17.62 -10.39 -10.92
CA PRO A 55 -17.25 -10.73 -12.29
C PRO A 55 -18.52 -11.04 -13.07
N VAL A 56 -18.73 -10.35 -14.19
CA VAL A 56 -19.89 -10.61 -15.03
C VAL A 56 -19.65 -11.94 -15.76
N ASP A 57 -20.62 -12.82 -15.65
CA ASP A 57 -20.65 -14.09 -16.37
C ASP A 57 -20.71 -13.80 -17.90
N PRO A 58 -19.78 -14.32 -18.72
CA PRO A 58 -19.73 -14.03 -20.15
C PRO A 58 -21.04 -14.30 -20.89
N ASP A 59 -21.78 -15.32 -20.49
CA ASP A 59 -23.06 -15.69 -21.12
C ASP A 59 -24.16 -14.71 -20.72
N GLN A 60 -24.15 -14.22 -19.48
CA GLN A 60 -25.07 -13.17 -19.03
C GLN A 60 -24.74 -11.82 -19.66
N ALA A 61 -23.47 -11.50 -19.83
CA ALA A 61 -23.02 -10.31 -20.54
C ALA A 61 -23.49 -10.35 -21.99
N ALA A 62 -23.33 -11.51 -22.66
CA ALA A 62 -23.77 -11.69 -24.04
C ALA A 62 -25.30 -11.65 -24.16
N ALA A 63 -26.02 -12.26 -23.22
CA ALA A 63 -27.48 -12.18 -23.16
C ALA A 63 -27.97 -10.73 -23.00
N LEU A 64 -27.31 -9.93 -22.16
CA LEU A 64 -27.62 -8.50 -22.03
C LEU A 64 -27.40 -7.75 -23.35
N MET A 65 -26.26 -7.97 -24.03
CA MET A 65 -26.00 -7.34 -25.33
C MET A 65 -27.06 -7.75 -26.38
N ARG A 66 -27.43 -9.04 -26.44
CA ARG A 66 -28.47 -9.52 -27.35
C ARG A 66 -29.83 -8.89 -27.07
N SER A 67 -30.21 -8.76 -25.79
CA SER A 67 -31.44 -8.09 -25.37
C SER A 67 -31.47 -6.60 -25.75
N ALA A 68 -30.30 -5.97 -25.89
CA ALA A 68 -30.14 -4.60 -26.36
C ALA A 68 -30.03 -4.47 -27.90
N GLY A 69 -30.28 -5.55 -28.65
CA GLY A 69 -30.21 -5.56 -30.12
C GLY A 69 -28.79 -5.59 -30.68
N LEU A 70 -27.85 -6.18 -29.95
CA LEU A 70 -26.45 -6.32 -30.33
C LEU A 70 -26.00 -7.79 -30.24
N GLU A 71 -25.50 -8.34 -31.34
CA GLU A 71 -24.89 -9.66 -31.40
C GLU A 71 -23.37 -9.55 -31.18
N PRO A 72 -22.81 -10.07 -30.08
CA PRO A 72 -21.37 -10.07 -29.85
C PRO A 72 -20.64 -10.90 -30.91
N LEU A 73 -19.56 -10.35 -31.49
CA LEU A 73 -18.74 -11.04 -32.50
C LEU A 73 -17.49 -11.68 -31.90
N GLU A 74 -17.22 -11.43 -30.63
CA GLU A 74 -16.05 -11.91 -29.90
C GLU A 74 -16.40 -12.24 -28.45
N LEU A 75 -15.52 -13.02 -27.79
CA LEU A 75 -15.67 -13.38 -26.39
C LEU A 75 -15.71 -12.13 -25.51
N TYR A 76 -16.42 -12.22 -24.38
CA TYR A 76 -16.60 -11.11 -23.45
C TYR A 76 -15.26 -10.54 -22.96
N PRO A 77 -14.91 -9.28 -23.31
CA PRO A 77 -13.60 -8.71 -23.01
C PRO A 77 -13.53 -8.04 -21.62
N GLY A 78 -14.67 -7.88 -20.93
CA GLY A 78 -14.78 -7.18 -19.64
C GLY A 78 -15.83 -6.06 -19.66
N THR A 79 -16.19 -5.54 -18.48
CA THR A 79 -17.36 -4.64 -18.31
C THR A 79 -17.19 -3.29 -19.02
N ASP A 80 -16.04 -2.65 -18.87
CA ASP A 80 -15.78 -1.32 -19.41
C ASP A 80 -14.89 -1.35 -20.67
N MET A 81 -14.63 -2.55 -21.20
CA MET A 81 -13.84 -2.73 -22.41
C MET A 81 -14.72 -2.59 -23.66
N PRO A 82 -14.23 -1.95 -24.74
CA PRO A 82 -14.94 -1.93 -26.02
C PRO A 82 -15.18 -3.36 -26.51
N TRP A 83 -16.44 -3.71 -26.78
CA TRP A 83 -16.83 -5.06 -27.18
C TRP A 83 -17.43 -5.05 -28.58
N ARG A 84 -16.76 -5.69 -29.55
CA ARG A 84 -17.21 -5.73 -30.95
C ARG A 84 -18.53 -6.48 -31.06
N CYS A 85 -19.57 -5.74 -31.42
CA CYS A 85 -20.91 -6.27 -31.58
C CYS A 85 -21.53 -5.81 -32.90
N ARG A 86 -22.30 -6.68 -33.56
CA ARG A 86 -23.13 -6.35 -34.72
C ARG A 86 -24.52 -5.98 -34.24
N CYS A 87 -25.02 -4.80 -34.60
CA CYS A 87 -26.41 -4.48 -34.33
C CYS A 87 -27.35 -5.38 -35.13
N THR A 88 -28.29 -6.05 -34.46
CA THR A 88 -29.27 -6.93 -35.11
C THR A 88 -30.32 -6.14 -35.88
N THR A 89 -30.52 -4.85 -35.58
CA THR A 89 -31.48 -3.97 -36.25
C THR A 89 -30.96 -3.35 -37.55
N CYS A 90 -29.71 -2.86 -37.58
CA CYS A 90 -29.16 -2.16 -38.75
C CYS A 90 -27.91 -2.82 -39.35
N GLY A 91 -27.46 -3.94 -38.79
CA GLY A 91 -26.27 -4.68 -39.26
C GLY A 91 -24.93 -4.00 -39.00
N THR A 92 -24.91 -2.74 -38.55
CA THR A 92 -23.67 -1.99 -38.30
C THR A 92 -22.88 -2.62 -37.15
N ILE A 93 -21.58 -2.83 -37.38
CA ILE A 93 -20.65 -3.29 -36.36
C ILE A 93 -20.15 -2.08 -35.56
N GLY A 94 -20.30 -2.13 -34.25
CA GLY A 94 -19.81 -1.12 -33.32
C GLY A 94 -19.07 -1.75 -32.15
N THR A 95 -18.49 -0.91 -31.29
CA THR A 95 -17.75 -1.35 -30.09
C THR A 95 -18.36 -0.77 -28.80
N PRO A 96 -19.64 -1.06 -28.50
CA PRO A 96 -20.25 -0.66 -27.23
C PRO A 96 -19.57 -1.36 -26.04
N THR A 97 -19.64 -0.76 -24.86
CA THR A 97 -19.19 -1.42 -23.62
C THR A 97 -20.38 -2.07 -22.93
N HIS A 98 -20.16 -3.21 -22.28
CA HIS A 98 -21.21 -3.86 -21.49
C HIS A 98 -21.72 -2.93 -20.37
N GLY A 99 -20.82 -2.14 -19.76
CA GLY A 99 -21.15 -1.13 -18.76
C GLY A 99 -22.08 -0.03 -19.27
N SER A 100 -21.88 0.49 -20.49
CA SER A 100 -22.74 1.54 -21.05
C SER A 100 -24.13 1.02 -21.39
N VAL A 101 -24.22 -0.19 -21.96
CA VAL A 101 -25.50 -0.87 -22.25
C VAL A 101 -26.25 -1.19 -20.96
N LYS A 102 -25.55 -1.67 -19.92
CA LYS A 102 -26.12 -1.88 -18.57
C LYS A 102 -26.61 -0.58 -17.93
N GLY A 103 -25.93 0.54 -18.21
CA GLY A 103 -26.31 1.88 -17.77
C GLY A 103 -27.46 2.52 -18.57
N GLY A 104 -28.08 1.79 -19.50
CA GLY A 104 -29.22 2.27 -20.28
C GLY A 104 -28.87 3.15 -21.48
N GLN A 105 -27.59 3.31 -21.83
CA GLN A 105 -27.20 3.96 -23.08
C GLN A 105 -27.35 2.97 -24.23
N GLY A 106 -28.16 3.33 -25.24
CA GLY A 106 -28.47 2.47 -26.38
C GLY A 106 -27.22 1.96 -27.09
N GLY A 107 -27.17 0.65 -27.33
CA GLY A 107 -25.95 -0.04 -27.77
C GLY A 107 -25.48 0.24 -29.20
N CYS A 108 -26.36 0.73 -30.08
CA CYS A 108 -26.03 1.06 -31.47
C CYS A 108 -26.24 2.56 -31.72
N GLY A 109 -25.15 3.31 -31.93
CA GLY A 109 -25.19 4.75 -32.19
C GLY A 109 -26.12 5.18 -33.35
N PRO A 110 -26.06 4.54 -34.53
CA PRO A 110 -27.00 4.80 -35.63
C PRO A 110 -28.47 4.56 -35.28
N CYS A 111 -28.81 3.46 -34.61
CA CYS A 111 -30.20 3.17 -34.21
C CYS A 111 -30.68 4.09 -33.07
N GLY A 112 -29.81 4.45 -32.13
CA GLY A 112 -30.11 5.46 -31.11
C GLY A 112 -30.45 6.82 -31.72
N ARG A 113 -29.72 7.24 -32.77
CA ARG A 113 -30.03 8.47 -33.53
C ARG A 113 -31.33 8.35 -34.32
N LYS A 114 -31.65 7.18 -34.89
CA LYS A 114 -32.93 6.94 -35.59
C LYS A 114 -34.13 6.97 -34.65
N ASN A 115 -34.04 6.40 -33.44
CA ASN A 115 -35.13 6.41 -32.45
C ASN A 115 -35.37 7.80 -31.85
N ALA A 116 -34.31 8.60 -31.65
CA ALA A 116 -34.45 10.03 -31.32
C ALA A 116 -35.12 10.84 -32.45
N GLY A 117 -35.07 10.36 -33.70
CA GLY A 117 -35.71 10.96 -34.87
C GLY A 117 -37.12 10.47 -35.20
N GLN A 118 -37.62 9.39 -34.57
CA GLN A 118 -38.92 8.80 -34.92
C GLN A 118 -40.13 9.58 -34.37
N GLY A 119 -39.97 10.40 -33.33
CA GLY A 119 -40.98 11.39 -32.94
C GLY A 119 -41.18 12.50 -33.98
N ILE A 120 -40.23 12.66 -34.90
CA ILE A 120 -40.19 13.75 -35.88
C ILE A 120 -40.84 13.31 -37.20
N SER A 121 -40.70 12.03 -37.59
CA SER A 121 -41.10 11.52 -38.91
C SER A 121 -42.63 11.48 -39.15
N ARG A 122 -43.46 11.10 -38.18
CA ARG A 122 -44.92 11.05 -38.37
C ARG A 122 -45.59 12.44 -38.39
N ALA A 123 -44.95 13.44 -37.77
CA ALA A 123 -45.35 14.84 -37.86
C ALA A 123 -44.91 15.49 -39.19
N TRP A 124 -43.80 15.03 -39.78
CA TRP A 124 -43.29 15.51 -41.07
C TRP A 124 -44.15 15.09 -42.27
N SER A 125 -44.77 13.92 -42.25
CA SER A 125 -45.67 13.48 -43.33
C SER A 125 -46.96 14.30 -43.40
N ARG A 126 -47.53 14.71 -42.25
CA ARG A 126 -48.73 15.58 -42.22
C ARG A 126 -48.45 17.04 -42.56
N ARG A 127 -47.18 17.48 -42.51
CA ARG A 127 -46.78 18.87 -42.77
C ARG A 127 -46.46 19.14 -44.25
N ARG A 128 -46.63 18.14 -45.13
CA ARG A 128 -46.37 18.26 -46.57
C ARG A 128 -47.59 18.75 -47.36
N GLU A 129 -48.74 18.88 -46.71
CA GLU A 129 -50.04 19.25 -47.30
C GLU A 129 -50.55 20.64 -46.85
N LEU A 130 -49.74 21.43 -46.12
CA LEU A 130 -50.13 22.78 -45.70
C LEU A 130 -49.37 23.87 -46.49
N PRO A 131 -50.02 25.01 -46.83
CA PRO A 131 -49.40 26.09 -47.62
C PRO A 131 -48.14 26.67 -46.96
N ARG A 132 -47.09 26.91 -47.74
CA ARG A 132 -45.75 27.30 -47.26
C ARG A 132 -45.67 28.78 -46.85
N THR A 133 -45.93 29.08 -45.58
CA THR A 133 -45.61 30.38 -44.94
C THR A 133 -44.15 30.51 -44.52
N ASP A 134 -43.32 29.49 -44.76
CA ASP A 134 -41.92 29.43 -44.28
C ASP A 134 -40.96 30.32 -45.09
N GLY A 135 -41.27 30.62 -46.36
CA GLY A 135 -40.42 31.45 -47.22
C GLY A 135 -40.42 32.93 -46.81
N ASP A 136 -41.60 33.50 -46.62
CA ASP A 136 -41.76 34.92 -46.24
C ASP A 136 -41.22 35.20 -44.84
N ARG A 137 -41.45 34.26 -43.90
CA ARG A 137 -40.88 34.35 -42.55
C ARG A 137 -39.36 34.23 -42.55
N ALA A 138 -38.79 33.34 -43.37
CA ALA A 138 -37.35 33.22 -43.53
C ALA A 138 -36.75 34.51 -44.12
N ALA A 139 -37.45 35.15 -45.07
CA ALA A 139 -37.01 36.42 -45.67
C ALA A 139 -37.04 37.59 -44.67
N ILE A 140 -38.02 37.63 -43.77
CA ILE A 140 -38.04 38.58 -42.65
C ILE A 140 -36.87 38.31 -41.69
N GLU A 141 -36.65 37.05 -41.32
CA GLU A 141 -35.56 36.66 -40.40
C GLU A 141 -34.17 36.95 -40.97
N ALA A 142 -33.97 36.82 -42.30
CA ALA A 142 -32.71 37.19 -42.94
C ALA A 142 -32.36 38.68 -42.73
N LYS A 143 -33.38 39.56 -42.74
CA LYS A 143 -33.19 41.00 -42.52
C LYS A 143 -32.71 41.32 -41.10
N ASP A 144 -33.07 40.52 -40.09
CA ASP A 144 -32.56 40.68 -38.71
C ASP A 144 -31.04 40.43 -38.61
N PHE A 145 -30.45 39.81 -39.63
CA PHE A 145 -29.00 39.57 -39.76
C PHE A 145 -28.35 40.45 -40.84
N ASP A 146 -29.01 41.54 -41.23
CA ASP A 146 -28.59 42.47 -42.28
C ASP A 146 -28.33 41.79 -43.65
N LEU A 147 -29.11 40.75 -43.96
CA LEU A 147 -29.06 40.02 -45.22
C LEU A 147 -30.33 40.26 -46.05
N GLU A 148 -30.13 40.61 -47.32
CA GLU A 148 -31.19 40.72 -48.32
C GLU A 148 -31.18 39.47 -49.22
N PRO A 149 -32.23 38.64 -49.20
CA PRO A 149 -32.30 37.46 -50.06
C PRO A 149 -32.31 37.83 -51.54
N LEU A 150 -31.41 37.23 -52.33
CA LEU A 150 -31.37 37.41 -53.79
C LEU A 150 -32.20 36.34 -54.51
N GLU A 151 -32.62 35.30 -53.79
CA GLU A 151 -33.43 34.22 -54.29
C GLU A 151 -34.48 33.77 -53.26
N SER A 152 -35.46 32.99 -53.71
CA SER A 152 -36.47 32.40 -52.83
C SER A 152 -35.84 31.41 -51.85
N TYR A 153 -36.36 31.36 -50.61
CA TYR A 153 -35.81 30.53 -49.56
C TYR A 153 -35.74 29.03 -49.95
N PRO A 154 -34.53 28.43 -50.06
CA PRO A 154 -34.36 27.07 -50.56
C PRO A 154 -34.65 25.99 -49.50
N GLY A 155 -35.05 26.40 -48.30
CA GLY A 155 -35.37 25.52 -47.17
C GLY A 155 -34.27 25.40 -46.12
N PRO A 156 -34.55 24.70 -45.00
CA PRO A 156 -33.73 24.73 -43.77
C PRO A 156 -32.30 24.17 -43.90
N SER A 157 -32.06 23.36 -44.92
CA SER A 157 -30.78 22.71 -45.20
C SER A 157 -30.10 23.22 -46.48
N GLY A 158 -30.77 24.08 -47.26
CA GLY A 158 -30.24 24.68 -48.48
C GLY A 158 -29.24 25.80 -48.17
N LEU A 159 -28.25 25.98 -49.04
CA LEU A 159 -27.47 27.22 -49.09
C LEU A 159 -28.34 28.27 -49.76
N TRP A 160 -28.47 29.42 -49.11
CA TRP A 160 -29.33 30.51 -49.52
C TRP A 160 -28.47 31.70 -49.93
N HIS A 161 -28.68 32.16 -51.16
CA HIS A 161 -27.96 33.28 -51.73
C HIS A 161 -28.56 34.62 -51.26
N CYS A 162 -27.75 35.43 -50.59
CA CYS A 162 -28.16 36.70 -50.01
C CYS A 162 -27.08 37.77 -50.19
N ARG A 163 -27.48 39.04 -50.26
CA ARG A 163 -26.59 40.20 -50.20
C ARG A 163 -26.46 40.68 -48.77
N HIS A 164 -25.24 40.81 -48.27
CA HIS A 164 -24.98 41.41 -46.96
C HIS A 164 -24.99 42.93 -47.08
N LEU A 165 -26.00 43.59 -46.51
CA LEU A 165 -26.24 45.02 -46.65
C LEU A 165 -25.07 45.90 -46.16
N PRO A 166 -24.41 45.61 -45.01
CA PRO A 166 -23.33 46.46 -44.50
C PRO A 166 -22.07 46.53 -45.37
N CYS A 167 -21.78 45.48 -46.14
CA CYS A 167 -20.60 45.45 -47.02
C CYS A 167 -20.92 45.34 -48.51
N GLY A 168 -22.20 45.23 -48.87
CA GLY A 168 -22.69 45.12 -50.25
C GLY A 168 -22.26 43.86 -51.00
N ARG A 169 -21.72 42.84 -50.31
CA ARG A 169 -21.23 41.61 -50.97
C ARG A 169 -22.28 40.51 -50.92
N ASP A 170 -22.32 39.74 -52.00
CA ASP A 170 -23.19 38.57 -52.11
C ASP A 170 -22.51 37.36 -51.42
N VAL A 171 -23.30 36.61 -50.67
CA VAL A 171 -22.86 35.52 -49.79
C VAL A 171 -23.83 34.34 -49.86
N GLU A 172 -23.30 33.14 -49.67
CA GLU A 172 -24.11 31.93 -49.50
C GLU A 172 -24.12 31.52 -48.02
N ILE A 173 -25.31 31.47 -47.43
CA ILE A 173 -25.49 31.17 -46.01
C ILE A 173 -26.50 30.04 -45.80
N ARG A 174 -26.48 29.43 -44.61
CA ARG A 174 -27.62 28.61 -44.16
C ARG A 174 -28.30 29.32 -43.02
N LEU A 175 -29.61 29.55 -43.12
CA LEU A 175 -30.37 30.23 -42.05
C LEU A 175 -30.25 29.50 -40.71
N SER A 176 -30.17 28.16 -40.74
CA SER A 176 -29.92 27.33 -39.55
C SER A 176 -28.55 27.56 -38.89
N ASN A 177 -27.53 28.00 -39.65
CA ASN A 177 -26.24 28.36 -39.09
C ASN A 177 -26.29 29.73 -38.39
N LEU A 178 -27.07 30.67 -38.92
CA LEU A 178 -27.30 31.98 -38.27
C LEU A 178 -28.05 31.79 -36.94
N ARG A 179 -29.08 30.94 -36.91
CA ARG A 179 -29.78 30.54 -35.67
C ARG A 179 -28.86 29.87 -34.63
N ARG A 180 -27.78 29.24 -35.08
CA ARG A 180 -26.73 28.65 -34.23
C ARG A 180 -25.62 29.64 -33.85
N GLY A 181 -25.76 30.91 -34.23
CA GLY A 181 -24.84 31.99 -33.88
C GLY A 181 -23.58 32.07 -34.74
N LEU A 182 -23.57 31.44 -35.93
CA LEU A 182 -22.49 31.65 -36.90
C LEU A 182 -22.67 33.01 -37.62
N ARG A 183 -21.55 33.58 -38.10
CA ARG A 183 -21.50 34.89 -38.75
C ARG A 183 -22.31 34.93 -40.05
N ALA A 184 -22.98 36.06 -40.29
CA ALA A 184 -23.77 36.35 -41.49
C ALA A 184 -22.92 36.57 -42.75
N CYS A 185 -21.75 37.23 -42.61
CA CYS A 185 -20.84 37.46 -43.72
C CYS A 185 -19.43 36.97 -43.38
N PRO A 186 -18.79 36.13 -44.22
CA PRO A 186 -17.44 35.67 -43.99
C PRO A 186 -16.36 36.67 -44.40
N TYR A 187 -16.72 37.72 -45.13
CA TYR A 187 -15.79 38.72 -45.64
C TYR A 187 -15.74 39.99 -44.77
N CYS A 188 -16.70 40.18 -43.88
CA CYS A 188 -16.62 41.22 -42.85
C CYS A 188 -15.77 40.73 -41.68
N PRO A 189 -14.91 41.58 -41.10
CA PRO A 189 -14.17 41.21 -39.90
C PRO A 189 -15.16 40.80 -38.80
N PRO A 190 -14.91 39.68 -38.08
CA PRO A 190 -15.78 39.25 -37.01
C PRO A 190 -15.80 40.34 -35.93
N SER A 191 -16.94 41.00 -35.74
CA SER A 191 -17.10 41.95 -34.66
C SER A 191 -16.86 41.27 -33.31
N LEU A 192 -16.08 41.91 -32.43
CA LEU A 192 -15.77 41.40 -31.09
C LEU A 192 -17.06 41.25 -30.27
N GLY A 193 -17.57 40.02 -30.21
CA GLY A 193 -18.65 39.64 -29.30
C GLY A 193 -19.97 39.29 -29.98
N GLY A 194 -19.98 38.23 -30.78
CA GLY A 194 -21.20 37.49 -31.11
C GLY A 194 -21.90 36.97 -29.86
N ARG A 195 -22.72 37.82 -29.24
CA ARG A 195 -23.76 37.49 -28.29
C ARG A 195 -25.00 38.28 -28.70
N ARG A 196 -26.17 37.65 -28.62
CA ARG A 196 -27.44 38.37 -28.51
C ARG A 196 -27.24 39.51 -27.51
N ARG A 197 -27.42 40.76 -27.94
CA ARG A 197 -27.51 41.90 -27.02
C ARG A 197 -28.84 41.71 -26.28
N TRP A 198 -28.77 41.50 -24.97
CA TRP A 198 -29.97 41.38 -24.15
C TRP A 198 -30.56 42.78 -23.98
N PRO A 199 -31.83 42.99 -24.36
CA PRO A 199 -32.57 44.20 -24.00
C PRO A 199 -32.55 44.39 -22.47
N ALA A 200 -32.45 45.64 -22.03
CA ALA A 200 -32.29 45.96 -20.60
C ALA A 200 -33.53 45.54 -19.78
N ASP A 201 -34.72 45.74 -20.34
CA ASP A 201 -36.02 45.31 -19.81
C ASP A 201 -36.08 43.78 -19.60
N GLU A 202 -35.63 43.00 -20.57
CA GLU A 202 -35.63 41.54 -20.47
C GLU A 202 -34.60 41.05 -19.43
N ALA A 203 -33.42 41.67 -19.38
CA ALA A 203 -32.38 41.36 -18.40
C ALA A 203 -32.84 41.67 -16.96
N GLU A 204 -33.54 42.79 -16.76
CA GLU A 204 -34.11 43.17 -15.47
C GLU A 204 -35.24 42.23 -15.04
N ALA A 205 -36.13 41.83 -15.97
CA ALA A 205 -37.19 40.87 -15.69
C ALA A 205 -36.62 39.52 -15.21
N LEU A 206 -35.54 39.05 -15.82
CA LEU A 206 -34.85 37.82 -15.40
C LEU A 206 -34.18 37.94 -14.04
N MET A 207 -33.64 39.10 -13.69
CA MET A 207 -33.10 39.35 -12.34
C MET A 207 -34.22 39.35 -11.29
N ARG A 208 -35.35 40.03 -11.58
CA ARG A 208 -36.51 40.06 -10.67
C ARG A 208 -37.12 38.66 -10.47
N ALA A 209 -37.20 37.86 -11.54
CA ALA A 209 -37.64 36.46 -11.46
C ALA A 209 -36.71 35.57 -10.60
N ALA A 210 -35.47 36.00 -10.36
CA ALA A 210 -34.52 35.36 -9.47
C ALA A 210 -34.49 35.99 -8.05
N ASP A 211 -35.53 36.74 -7.68
CA ASP A 211 -35.67 37.49 -6.41
C ASP A 211 -34.55 38.52 -6.17
N LEU A 212 -34.08 39.14 -7.24
CA LEU A 212 -33.09 40.21 -7.22
C LEU A 212 -33.67 41.48 -7.83
N GLU A 213 -33.68 42.57 -7.08
CA GLU A 213 -34.03 43.89 -7.59
C GLU A 213 -32.76 44.61 -8.07
N PRO A 214 -32.58 44.90 -9.36
CA PRO A 214 -31.44 45.67 -9.85
C PRO A 214 -31.39 47.07 -9.23
N LEU A 215 -30.22 47.49 -8.74
CA LEU A 215 -30.00 48.81 -8.15
C LEU A 215 -29.37 49.81 -9.14
N GLU A 216 -28.95 49.32 -10.29
CA GLU A 216 -28.33 50.11 -11.36
C GLU A 216 -28.78 49.60 -12.74
N PRO A 217 -28.76 50.44 -13.80
CA PRO A 217 -29.15 50.02 -15.14
C PRO A 217 -28.26 48.89 -15.70
N TYR A 218 -28.84 48.01 -16.53
CA TYR A 218 -28.10 46.92 -17.14
C TYR A 218 -27.02 47.42 -18.11
N ALA A 219 -25.76 47.06 -17.86
CA ALA A 219 -24.61 47.46 -18.69
C ALA A 219 -24.49 46.72 -20.05
N GLY A 220 -25.52 45.98 -20.48
CA GLY A 220 -25.57 45.31 -21.78
C GLY A 220 -24.70 44.04 -21.92
N ARG A 221 -23.98 43.63 -20.86
CA ARG A 221 -23.11 42.44 -20.86
C ARG A 221 -23.51 41.45 -19.78
N ARG A 222 -23.91 40.25 -20.21
CA ARG A 222 -24.48 39.25 -19.28
C ARG A 222 -23.51 38.70 -18.25
N ASP A 223 -22.21 38.65 -18.54
CA ASP A 223 -21.22 38.06 -17.63
C ASP A 223 -20.65 39.09 -16.65
N LYS A 224 -20.99 40.37 -16.80
CA LYS A 224 -20.56 41.42 -15.87
C LYS A 224 -21.37 41.31 -14.58
N ALA A 225 -20.72 41.53 -13.45
CA ALA A 225 -21.39 41.69 -12.17
C ALA A 225 -22.33 42.89 -12.24
N TRP A 226 -23.53 42.72 -11.70
CA TRP A 226 -24.61 43.68 -11.76
C TRP A 226 -25.17 43.86 -10.35
N ARG A 227 -25.11 45.09 -9.81
CA ARG A 227 -25.53 45.36 -8.44
C ARG A 227 -27.04 45.24 -8.30
N CYS A 228 -27.46 44.34 -7.41
CA CYS A 228 -28.86 44.08 -7.09
C CYS A 228 -29.06 44.01 -5.56
N ARG A 229 -30.28 44.26 -5.10
CA ARG A 229 -30.75 43.93 -3.76
C ARG A 229 -31.45 42.58 -3.80
N CYS A 230 -31.09 41.66 -2.91
CA CYS A 230 -31.81 40.40 -2.79
C CYS A 230 -33.11 40.61 -2.00
N ASN A 231 -34.26 40.28 -2.58
CA ASN A 231 -35.56 40.42 -1.93
C ASN A 231 -35.75 39.44 -0.76
N GLY A 232 -35.03 38.32 -0.76
CA GLY A 232 -35.10 37.32 0.32
C GLY A 232 -34.36 37.70 1.62
N CYS A 233 -33.22 38.40 1.54
CA CYS A 233 -32.43 38.79 2.72
C CYS A 233 -32.17 40.30 2.87
N GLY A 234 -32.63 41.11 1.92
CA GLY A 234 -32.45 42.57 1.88
C GLY A 234 -31.03 43.05 1.58
N ARG A 235 -30.04 42.16 1.50
CA ARG A 235 -28.63 42.55 1.26
C ARG A 235 -28.36 42.89 -0.20
N GLU A 236 -27.44 43.82 -0.41
CA GLU A 236 -26.86 44.08 -1.74
C GLU A 236 -25.95 42.90 -2.15
N THR A 237 -26.03 42.51 -3.42
CA THR A 237 -25.27 41.44 -4.04
C THR A 237 -24.98 41.81 -5.49
N SER A 238 -23.89 41.28 -6.06
CA SER A 238 -23.48 41.63 -7.43
C SER A 238 -23.36 40.40 -8.34
N PRO A 239 -24.46 39.66 -8.59
CA PRO A 239 -24.45 38.51 -9.49
C PRO A 239 -24.31 38.96 -10.95
N SER A 240 -24.00 38.02 -11.84
CA SER A 240 -24.05 38.24 -13.29
C SER A 240 -25.29 37.56 -13.89
N LEU A 241 -25.89 38.16 -14.90
CA LEU A 241 -27.04 37.58 -15.62
C LEU A 241 -26.69 36.19 -16.20
N GLY A 242 -25.44 36.01 -16.65
CA GLY A 242 -24.92 34.74 -17.10
C GLY A 242 -24.89 33.67 -16.01
N GLY A 243 -24.56 34.04 -14.78
CA GLY A 243 -24.59 33.14 -13.62
C GLY A 243 -26.00 32.73 -13.21
N ILE A 244 -26.96 33.66 -13.28
CA ILE A 244 -28.39 33.38 -13.05
C ILE A 244 -28.93 32.39 -14.09
N LEU A 245 -28.66 32.63 -15.37
CA LEU A 245 -29.06 31.74 -16.47
C LEU A 245 -28.40 30.35 -16.37
N ALA A 246 -27.20 30.27 -15.79
CA ALA A 246 -26.51 29.01 -15.53
C ALA A 246 -26.97 28.30 -14.24
N GLY A 247 -27.96 28.86 -13.51
CA GLY A 247 -28.50 28.26 -12.30
C GLY A 247 -27.62 28.40 -11.06
N GLN A 248 -26.61 29.29 -11.06
CA GLN A 248 -25.67 29.45 -9.94
C GLN A 248 -26.23 30.25 -8.76
N GLY A 249 -27.46 30.77 -8.88
CA GLY A 249 -28.14 31.55 -7.85
C GLY A 249 -27.62 32.99 -7.70
N GLY A 250 -28.44 33.86 -7.12
CA GLY A 250 -28.19 35.30 -7.12
C GLY A 250 -27.50 35.91 -5.90
N CYS A 251 -27.85 35.42 -4.70
CA CYS A 251 -27.33 35.95 -3.45
C CYS A 251 -26.42 34.95 -2.74
N ARG A 252 -25.14 35.30 -2.60
CA ARG A 252 -24.14 34.46 -1.93
C ARG A 252 -24.49 34.22 -0.46
N HIS A 253 -24.96 35.24 0.26
CA HIS A 253 -25.37 35.11 1.66
C HIS A 253 -26.50 34.10 1.84
N CYS A 254 -27.57 34.19 1.03
CA CYS A 254 -28.66 33.20 1.07
C CYS A 254 -28.18 31.80 0.67
N ALA A 255 -27.24 31.68 -0.27
CA ALA A 255 -26.62 30.40 -0.61
C ALA A 255 -25.85 29.81 0.59
N ASP A 256 -25.06 30.63 1.28
CA ASP A 256 -24.30 30.22 2.46
C ASP A 256 -25.20 29.84 3.64
N VAL A 257 -26.28 30.60 3.88
CA VAL A 257 -27.28 30.30 4.92
C VAL A 257 -27.99 28.96 4.64
N ARG A 258 -28.42 28.71 3.39
CA ARG A 258 -29.02 27.43 3.00
C ARG A 258 -28.02 26.27 3.14
N ALA A 259 -26.78 26.48 2.73
CA ALA A 259 -25.72 25.48 2.90
C ALA A 259 -25.39 25.21 4.38
N ALA A 260 -25.43 26.21 5.25
CA ALA A 260 -25.23 26.05 6.69
C ALA A 260 -26.42 25.34 7.36
N ALA A 261 -27.66 25.63 6.96
CA ALA A 261 -28.85 24.94 7.43
C ALA A 261 -28.84 23.46 7.03
N GLY A 262 -28.46 23.14 5.78
CA GLY A 262 -28.31 21.75 5.32
C GLY A 262 -27.18 20.96 5.99
N ARG A 263 -26.25 21.63 6.69
CA ARG A 263 -25.18 20.99 7.49
C ARG A 263 -25.56 20.73 8.95
N LYS A 264 -26.65 21.32 9.46
CA LYS A 264 -27.08 21.05 10.84
C LYS A 264 -27.65 19.64 10.92
N THR A 265 -27.07 18.83 11.81
CA THR A 265 -27.65 17.52 12.13
C THR A 265 -29.03 17.74 12.73
N ASP A 266 -30.01 16.99 12.23
CA ASP A 266 -31.35 16.94 12.79
C ASP A 266 -31.31 16.64 14.31
N PRO A 267 -32.03 17.41 15.16
CA PRO A 267 -32.00 17.23 16.62
C PRO A 267 -32.36 15.81 17.08
N ASP A 268 -33.29 15.12 16.41
CA ASP A 268 -33.71 13.78 16.81
C ASP A 268 -32.61 12.76 16.51
N ILE A 269 -31.92 12.91 15.38
CA ILE A 269 -30.73 12.11 15.05
C ILE A 269 -29.60 12.37 16.06
N ALA A 270 -29.44 13.62 16.51
CA ALA A 270 -28.44 13.97 17.52
C ALA A 270 -28.75 13.34 18.89
N VAL A 271 -30.02 13.37 19.33
CA VAL A 271 -30.47 12.73 20.57
C VAL A 271 -30.30 11.22 20.50
N ALA A 272 -30.69 10.60 19.37
CA ALA A 272 -30.53 9.16 19.17
C ALA A 272 -29.05 8.73 19.26
N ALA A 273 -28.14 9.52 18.69
CA ALA A 273 -26.70 9.26 18.77
C ALA A 273 -26.16 9.36 20.22
N MET A 274 -26.64 10.34 21.01
CA MET A 274 -26.27 10.44 22.43
C MET A 274 -26.77 9.24 23.24
N ARG A 275 -28.03 8.85 23.06
CA ARG A 275 -28.63 7.70 23.74
C ARG A 275 -27.95 6.38 23.39
N ALA A 276 -27.57 6.20 22.12
CA ALA A 276 -26.80 5.03 21.68
C ALA A 276 -25.42 4.93 22.37
N ALA A 277 -24.85 6.06 22.79
CA ALA A 277 -23.61 6.12 23.57
C ALA A 277 -23.84 6.00 25.11
N GLY A 278 -25.07 5.73 25.55
CA GLY A 278 -25.43 5.61 26.97
C GLY A 278 -25.51 6.95 27.69
N LEU A 279 -25.82 8.03 26.97
CA LEU A 279 -25.96 9.38 27.49
C LEU A 279 -27.37 9.92 27.22
N GLU A 280 -28.07 10.33 28.27
CA GLU A 280 -29.39 10.97 28.17
C GLU A 280 -29.21 12.49 28.18
N PRO A 281 -29.52 13.22 27.10
CA PRO A 281 -29.45 14.68 27.07
C PRO A 281 -30.38 15.33 28.10
N LEU A 282 -29.88 16.33 28.82
CA LEU A 282 -30.63 17.10 29.83
C LEU A 282 -31.11 18.46 29.31
N GLU A 283 -30.68 18.85 28.12
CA GLU A 283 -31.00 20.13 27.49
C GLU A 283 -31.18 19.96 25.96
N PRO A 284 -31.82 20.92 25.26
CA PRO A 284 -31.99 20.85 23.81
C PRO A 284 -30.67 20.87 23.03
N TYR A 285 -30.66 20.19 21.88
CA TYR A 285 -29.49 20.16 20.98
C TYR A 285 -29.25 21.52 20.31
N ALA A 286 -28.05 22.07 20.46
CA ALA A 286 -27.64 23.31 19.79
C ALA A 286 -26.85 23.04 18.51
N THR A 287 -25.64 22.50 18.62
CA THR A 287 -24.75 22.19 17.48
C THR A 287 -23.86 20.98 17.79
N SER A 288 -23.21 20.44 16.76
CA SER A 288 -22.39 19.24 16.91
C SER A 288 -21.08 19.45 17.68
N VAL A 289 -20.65 20.71 17.81
CA VAL A 289 -19.40 21.12 18.45
C VAL A 289 -19.62 21.75 19.83
N THR A 290 -20.86 22.12 20.17
CA THR A 290 -21.21 22.65 21.49
C THR A 290 -21.19 21.53 22.52
N ALA A 291 -20.65 21.80 23.72
CA ALA A 291 -20.74 20.88 24.85
C ALA A 291 -22.22 20.72 25.23
N TRP A 292 -22.68 19.47 25.33
CA TRP A 292 -24.09 19.17 25.49
C TRP A 292 -24.31 18.41 26.79
N ARG A 293 -25.01 19.02 27.74
CA ARG A 293 -25.22 18.48 29.08
C ARG A 293 -26.08 17.21 29.04
N CYS A 294 -25.52 16.11 29.50
CA CYS A 294 -26.14 14.79 29.49
C CYS A 294 -25.94 14.06 30.83
N ARG A 295 -26.88 13.19 31.20
CA ARG A 295 -26.74 12.22 32.29
C ARG A 295 -26.27 10.88 31.72
N CYS A 296 -25.19 10.31 32.25
CA CYS A 296 -24.78 8.98 31.86
C CYS A 296 -25.70 7.92 32.47
N VAL A 297 -26.30 7.07 31.63
CA VAL A 297 -27.22 6.01 32.08
C VAL A 297 -26.49 4.94 32.90
N THR A 298 -25.20 4.68 32.63
CA THR A 298 -24.42 3.66 33.34
C THR A 298 -23.99 4.08 34.75
N CYS A 299 -23.57 5.34 34.93
CA CYS A 299 -22.97 5.78 36.19
C CYS A 299 -23.69 6.92 36.89
N GLY A 300 -24.77 7.45 36.30
CA GLY A 300 -25.58 8.54 36.87
C GLY A 300 -24.94 9.93 36.78
N ASN A 301 -23.63 10.05 36.54
CA ASN A 301 -22.95 11.33 36.52
C ASN A 301 -23.38 12.21 35.33
N GLU A 302 -23.48 13.51 35.60
CA GLU A 302 -23.67 14.52 34.57
C GLU A 302 -22.34 14.81 33.86
N VAL A 303 -22.38 14.80 32.53
CA VAL A 303 -21.24 15.01 31.64
C VAL A 303 -21.67 15.88 30.48
N SER A 304 -20.75 16.69 29.94
CA SER A 304 -21.05 17.60 28.82
C SER A 304 -20.20 17.30 27.57
N PRO A 305 -20.34 16.13 26.93
CA PRO A 305 -19.60 15.83 25.71
C PRO A 305 -20.16 16.58 24.50
N THR A 306 -19.37 16.66 23.42
CA THR A 306 -19.83 17.18 22.12
C THR A 306 -20.31 16.02 21.25
N LEU A 307 -21.34 16.23 20.43
CA LEU A 307 -21.85 15.20 19.51
C LEU A 307 -20.76 14.72 18.53
N MET A 308 -19.87 15.62 18.11
CA MET A 308 -18.72 15.28 17.28
C MET A 308 -17.80 14.25 17.95
N LYS A 309 -17.50 14.39 19.25
CA LYS A 309 -16.68 13.43 20.00
C LYS A 309 -17.39 12.08 20.17
N ILE A 310 -18.70 12.09 20.41
CA ILE A 310 -19.48 10.85 20.52
C ILE A 310 -19.50 10.08 19.21
N ARG A 311 -19.69 10.77 18.07
CA ARG A 311 -19.59 10.16 16.73
C ARG A 311 -18.21 9.56 16.43
N ALA A 312 -17.16 10.13 17.00
CA ALA A 312 -15.80 9.58 16.91
C ALA A 312 -15.54 8.38 17.84
N GLY A 313 -16.56 7.87 18.52
CA GLY A 313 -16.46 6.74 19.46
C GLY A 313 -16.16 7.15 20.91
N GLY A 314 -16.32 8.44 21.25
CA GLY A 314 -16.24 8.92 22.62
C GLY A 314 -17.45 8.49 23.47
N GLY A 315 -17.35 8.65 24.79
CA GLY A 315 -18.41 8.31 25.74
C GLY A 315 -18.27 9.06 27.05
N CYS A 316 -18.95 8.59 28.10
CA CYS A 316 -18.85 9.18 29.44
C CYS A 316 -17.40 9.12 29.96
N LYS A 317 -16.83 10.27 30.35
CA LYS A 317 -15.47 10.38 30.90
C LYS A 317 -15.24 9.51 32.15
N PHE A 318 -16.28 9.32 32.97
CA PHE A 318 -16.21 8.47 34.17
C PHE A 318 -16.26 6.97 33.84
N CYS A 319 -16.85 6.58 32.72
CA CYS A 319 -16.94 5.17 32.31
C CYS A 319 -15.79 4.76 31.39
N ALA A 320 -14.94 5.72 30.96
CA ALA A 320 -13.86 5.47 30.03
C ALA A 320 -12.86 4.43 30.56
N THR A 321 -12.50 3.46 29.71
CA THR A 321 -11.50 2.42 30.04
C THR A 321 -10.06 2.90 29.87
N HIS A 322 -9.86 4.10 29.31
CA HIS A 322 -8.56 4.73 29.10
C HIS A 322 -8.56 6.12 29.75
N GLY A 323 -7.44 6.54 30.34
CA GLY A 323 -7.34 7.81 31.10
C GLY A 323 -7.22 7.60 32.61
N ILE A 324 -7.26 8.71 33.35
CA ILE A 324 -7.23 8.70 34.82
C ILE A 324 -8.53 8.10 35.38
N ASP A 325 -8.43 7.34 36.47
CA ASP A 325 -9.60 6.85 37.17
C ASP A 325 -10.21 7.98 38.01
N LEU A 326 -11.25 8.61 37.48
CA LEU A 326 -11.92 9.72 38.15
C LEU A 326 -12.60 9.30 39.47
N ALA A 327 -12.83 8.00 39.70
CA ALA A 327 -13.39 7.50 40.96
C ALA A 327 -12.31 7.10 41.98
N GLY A 328 -11.07 6.87 41.54
CA GLY A 328 -9.97 6.41 42.39
C GLY A 328 -9.03 7.54 42.85
N PRO A 329 -8.13 7.28 43.82
CA PRO A 329 -7.20 8.27 44.34
C PRO A 329 -6.23 8.76 43.25
N SER A 330 -6.04 10.07 43.19
CA SER A 330 -5.27 10.76 42.15
C SER A 330 -4.53 11.95 42.74
N LYS A 331 -3.54 12.48 42.02
CA LYS A 331 -2.79 13.66 42.41
C LYS A 331 -2.79 14.72 41.33
N VAL A 332 -2.85 15.99 41.74
CA VAL A 332 -2.51 17.15 40.91
C VAL A 332 -1.02 17.42 41.11
N TYR A 333 -0.31 17.73 40.03
CA TYR A 333 1.10 18.08 40.08
C TYR A 333 1.41 19.28 39.19
N VAL A 334 2.44 20.04 39.57
CA VAL A 334 3.06 21.07 38.73
C VAL A 334 4.50 20.67 38.46
N ILE A 335 4.90 20.71 37.20
CA ILE A 335 6.25 20.36 36.73
C ILE A 335 6.83 21.50 35.89
N THR A 336 8.16 21.58 35.82
CA THR A 336 8.90 22.59 35.04
C THR A 336 9.89 21.94 34.08
N HIS A 337 10.17 22.60 32.96
CA HIS A 337 11.19 22.17 32.01
C HIS A 337 12.21 23.31 31.82
N GLN A 338 13.47 23.07 32.19
CA GLN A 338 14.50 24.12 32.19
C GLN A 338 14.84 24.60 30.77
N GLU A 339 15.05 23.67 29.83
CA GLU A 339 15.45 24.01 28.46
C GLU A 339 14.32 24.70 27.68
N TRP A 340 13.09 24.27 27.92
CA TRP A 340 11.91 24.81 27.23
C TRP A 340 11.33 26.02 27.94
N LYS A 341 11.87 26.36 29.13
CA LYS A 341 11.36 27.43 30.00
C LYS A 341 9.85 27.33 30.14
N ALA A 342 9.36 26.13 30.43
CA ALA A 342 7.93 25.82 30.46
C ALA A 342 7.49 25.34 31.85
N VAL A 343 6.29 25.74 32.25
CA VAL A 343 5.57 25.24 33.43
C VAL A 343 4.38 24.45 32.96
N LYS A 344 4.07 23.32 33.60
CA LYS A 344 2.94 22.47 33.24
C LYS A 344 2.23 21.96 34.48
N ILE A 345 0.91 22.10 34.50
CA ILE A 345 0.02 21.42 35.45
C ILE A 345 -0.47 20.11 34.82
N GLY A 346 -0.72 19.10 35.66
CA GLY A 346 -1.35 17.87 35.22
C GLY A 346 -1.88 17.02 36.36
N ILE A 347 -2.73 16.05 36.02
CA ILE A 347 -3.19 15.00 36.94
C ILE A 347 -2.60 13.61 36.63
N GLY A 348 -2.41 12.83 37.68
CA GLY A 348 -1.91 11.45 37.60
C GLY A 348 -2.40 10.56 38.75
N ALA A 349 -2.24 9.24 38.64
CA ALA A 349 -2.61 8.32 39.70
C ALA A 349 -1.65 8.40 40.91
N CYS A 350 -2.15 8.12 42.12
CA CYS A 350 -1.33 8.15 43.35
C CYS A 350 -0.30 7.02 43.46
N THR A 351 -0.51 5.87 42.81
CA THR A 351 0.37 4.70 42.91
C THR A 351 0.82 4.17 41.54
N GLY A 352 2.09 3.72 41.43
CA GLY A 352 2.61 2.92 40.32
C GLY A 352 3.95 3.40 39.73
N TYR A 353 4.80 2.42 39.36
CA TYR A 353 6.11 2.57 38.69
C TYR A 353 6.00 3.10 37.22
N THR A 354 4.78 3.31 36.74
CA THR A 354 4.42 3.94 35.45
C THR A 354 3.59 5.20 35.68
N SER A 355 3.94 6.00 36.68
CA SER A 355 3.30 7.30 36.88
C SER A 355 3.63 8.23 35.71
N ARG A 356 2.67 9.07 35.32
CA ARG A 356 2.84 10.08 34.27
C ARG A 356 4.02 11.02 34.56
N LEU A 357 4.34 11.19 35.85
CA LEU A 357 5.51 11.92 36.33
C LEU A 357 6.85 11.27 35.94
N ILE A 358 7.00 9.94 36.06
CA ILE A 358 8.24 9.25 35.63
C ILE A 358 8.45 9.41 34.10
N GLN A 359 7.36 9.41 33.32
CA GLN A 359 7.46 9.67 31.89
C GLN A 359 7.91 11.11 31.60
N HIS A 360 7.36 12.09 32.31
CA HIS A 360 7.75 13.49 32.18
C HIS A 360 9.20 13.70 32.65
N GLU A 361 9.64 13.06 33.72
CA GLU A 361 11.03 13.11 34.21
C GLU A 361 12.03 12.64 33.16
N ARG A 362 11.74 11.52 32.47
CA ARG A 362 12.56 11.03 31.34
C ARG A 362 12.59 11.99 30.14
N GLN A 363 11.63 12.90 30.06
CA GLN A 363 11.52 13.93 29.04
C GLN A 363 12.09 15.27 29.51
N GLY A 364 12.87 15.30 30.60
CA GLY A 364 13.52 16.51 31.11
C GLY A 364 12.67 17.37 32.03
N TRP A 365 11.45 16.94 32.38
CA TRP A 365 10.60 17.69 33.31
C TRP A 365 10.96 17.41 34.76
N GLN A 366 10.99 18.46 35.58
CA GLN A 366 11.29 18.39 37.00
C GLN A 366 10.01 18.64 37.78
N LEU A 367 9.73 17.79 38.77
CA LEU A 367 8.59 17.97 39.66
C LEU A 367 8.82 19.20 40.54
N HIS A 368 7.89 20.16 40.50
CA HIS A 368 7.88 21.28 41.45
C HIS A 368 7.15 20.86 42.73
N GLN A 369 5.86 20.52 42.63
CA GLN A 369 5.03 20.08 43.75
C GLN A 369 3.89 19.15 43.27
N ALA A 370 3.36 18.32 44.18
CA ALA A 370 2.20 17.47 43.96
C ALA A 370 1.34 17.32 45.22
N ARG A 371 0.02 17.17 45.04
CA ARG A 371 -0.97 16.99 46.11
C ARG A 371 -1.90 15.86 45.75
N ASP A 372 -2.14 15.00 46.73
CA ASP A 372 -3.01 13.83 46.60
C ASP A 372 -4.47 14.19 46.92
N TYR A 373 -5.39 13.55 46.21
CA TYR A 373 -6.84 13.68 46.30
C TYR A 373 -7.45 12.29 46.43
N THR A 374 -8.53 12.20 47.20
CA THR A 374 -9.28 10.95 47.41
C THR A 374 -9.95 10.43 46.14
N THR A 375 -10.28 11.33 45.20
CA THR A 375 -10.87 10.98 43.90
C THR A 375 -10.18 11.73 42.75
N GLY A 376 -10.08 11.08 41.59
CA GLY A 376 -9.59 11.70 40.36
C GLY A 376 -10.51 12.78 39.81
N ALA A 377 -11.81 12.74 40.15
CA ALA A 377 -12.76 13.80 39.84
C ALA A 377 -12.36 15.11 40.53
N ALA A 378 -12.05 15.07 41.83
CA ALA A 378 -11.60 16.25 42.57
C ALA A 378 -10.27 16.80 42.00
N ALA A 379 -9.31 15.92 41.71
CA ALA A 379 -8.06 16.33 41.06
C ALA A 379 -8.30 16.97 39.68
N TYR A 380 -9.20 16.39 38.89
CA TYR A 380 -9.57 16.91 37.56
C TYR A 380 -10.26 18.26 37.65
N ASP A 381 -11.21 18.44 38.58
CA ASP A 381 -11.94 19.70 38.72
C ASP A 381 -10.99 20.84 39.12
N VAL A 382 -10.05 20.59 40.03
CA VAL A 382 -8.97 21.54 40.37
C VAL A 382 -8.10 21.86 39.16
N GLU A 383 -7.63 20.85 38.42
CA GLU A 383 -6.83 21.06 37.21
C GLU A 383 -7.58 21.91 36.17
N GLN A 384 -8.86 21.62 35.91
CA GLN A 384 -9.65 22.36 34.93
C GLN A 384 -9.93 23.80 35.37
N ALA A 385 -10.15 24.05 36.66
CA ALA A 385 -10.33 25.40 37.20
C ALA A 385 -9.04 26.24 37.02
N VAL A 386 -7.88 25.67 37.36
CA VAL A 386 -6.58 26.32 37.15
C VAL A 386 -6.33 26.56 35.65
N LEU A 387 -6.55 25.57 34.79
CA LEU A 387 -6.42 25.75 33.33
C LEU A 387 -7.36 26.83 32.78
N GLY A 388 -8.58 26.93 33.30
CA GLY A 388 -9.53 27.99 32.95
C GLY A 388 -8.99 29.38 33.26
N ARG A 389 -8.42 29.58 34.45
CA ARG A 389 -7.78 30.84 34.86
C ARG A 389 -6.58 31.18 33.98
N LEU A 390 -5.71 30.19 33.71
CA LEU A 390 -4.56 30.36 32.85
C LEU A 390 -4.96 30.71 31.40
N HIS A 391 -6.06 30.14 30.90
CA HIS A 391 -6.58 30.43 29.57
C HIS A 391 -7.14 31.85 29.49
N GLN A 392 -7.93 32.27 30.48
CA GLN A 392 -8.47 33.63 30.57
C GLN A 392 -7.35 34.69 30.64
N ALA A 393 -6.26 34.38 31.32
CA ALA A 393 -5.07 35.23 31.39
C ALA A 393 -4.18 35.18 30.12
N GLY A 394 -4.53 34.36 29.11
CA GLY A 394 -3.74 34.20 27.89
C GLY A 394 -2.33 33.63 28.13
N LEU A 395 -2.18 32.77 29.14
CA LEU A 395 -0.91 32.14 29.55
C LEU A 395 -0.71 30.74 28.95
N ILE A 396 -1.78 30.10 28.46
CA ILE A 396 -1.76 28.81 27.76
C ILE A 396 -2.47 28.92 26.40
N PRO A 397 -2.07 28.12 25.39
CA PRO A 397 -0.91 27.24 25.38
C PRO A 397 0.39 27.97 25.05
N PHE A 398 1.52 27.53 25.63
CA PHE A 398 2.86 28.08 25.33
C PHE A 398 3.65 27.21 24.34
N LEU A 399 3.74 25.90 24.59
CA LEU A 399 4.38 24.96 23.67
C LEU A 399 3.40 24.54 22.55
N THR A 400 3.93 24.01 21.45
CA THR A 400 3.14 23.49 20.32
C THR A 400 3.24 21.97 20.21
N SER A 401 2.35 21.36 19.43
CA SER A 401 2.36 19.92 19.17
C SER A 401 3.65 19.43 18.49
N ASP A 402 4.35 20.29 17.76
CA ASP A 402 5.60 19.92 17.07
C ASP A 402 6.76 19.76 18.05
N ILE A 403 6.75 20.52 19.15
CA ILE A 403 7.75 20.44 20.22
C ILE A 403 7.36 19.34 21.21
N MET A 404 6.09 19.26 21.57
CA MET A 404 5.55 18.29 22.51
C MET A 404 4.29 17.64 21.95
N PRO A 405 4.40 16.43 21.36
CA PRO A 405 3.28 15.77 20.67
C PRO A 405 2.04 15.56 21.54
N ASN A 406 2.21 15.41 22.87
CA ASN A 406 1.12 15.18 23.81
C ASN A 406 1.24 16.10 25.02
N GLY A 407 0.16 16.80 25.39
CA GLY A 407 0.07 17.59 26.63
C GLY A 407 0.59 19.03 26.54
N TRP A 408 0.88 19.53 25.34
CA TRP A 408 1.34 20.91 25.09
C TRP A 408 0.29 21.98 25.45
N THR A 409 -1.00 21.64 25.37
CA THR A 409 -2.12 22.57 25.62
C THR A 409 -2.19 23.10 27.05
N GLU A 410 -1.53 22.41 27.98
CA GLU A 410 -1.54 22.69 29.43
C GLU A 410 -0.21 23.32 29.88
N THR A 411 0.54 23.95 28.97
CA THR A 411 1.88 24.51 29.22
C THR A 411 1.88 26.02 29.21
N CYS A 412 2.57 26.63 30.18
CA CYS A 412 2.80 28.07 30.30
C CYS A 412 4.28 28.40 30.10
N SER A 413 4.58 29.66 29.76
CA SER A 413 5.95 30.17 29.78
C SER A 413 6.40 30.44 31.22
N ALA A 414 7.53 29.87 31.63
CA ALA A 414 8.15 30.10 32.93
C ALA A 414 8.63 31.56 33.13
N ALA A 415 8.69 32.36 32.06
CA ALA A 415 8.99 33.79 32.14
C ALA A 415 7.75 34.65 32.44
N ARG A 416 6.54 34.14 32.18
CA ARG A 416 5.27 34.86 32.40
C ARG A 416 4.55 34.42 33.66
N ILE A 417 4.73 33.16 34.07
CA ILE A 417 4.18 32.62 35.31
C ILE A 417 5.12 31.54 35.85
N THR A 418 5.41 31.62 37.13
CA THR A 418 6.25 30.67 37.85
C THR A 418 5.48 29.43 38.27
N ALA A 419 6.18 28.33 38.53
CA ALA A 419 5.56 27.11 39.06
C ALA A 419 4.90 27.33 40.43
N ALA A 420 5.44 28.23 41.25
CA ALA A 420 4.89 28.59 42.55
C ALA A 420 3.56 29.35 42.41
N GLU A 421 3.44 30.26 41.44
CA GLU A 421 2.18 30.96 41.15
C GLU A 421 1.11 30.00 40.62
N VAL A 422 1.47 29.07 39.72
CA VAL A 422 0.53 28.01 39.29
C VAL A 422 0.13 27.13 40.46
N TRP A 423 1.06 26.81 41.36
CA TRP A 423 0.77 26.03 42.56
C TRP A 423 -0.15 26.78 43.54
N ALA A 424 0.03 28.09 43.71
CA ALA A 424 -0.87 28.91 44.53
C ALA A 424 -2.31 28.89 44.00
N MET A 425 -2.50 28.84 42.67
CA MET A 425 -3.83 28.61 42.08
C MET A 425 -4.37 27.23 42.45
N VAL A 426 -3.55 26.17 42.43
CA VAL A 426 -3.96 24.83 42.89
C VAL A 426 -4.40 24.88 44.36
N ASP A 427 -3.67 25.57 45.23
CA ASP A 427 -4.02 25.74 46.66
C ASP A 427 -5.34 26.48 46.87
N GLU A 428 -5.62 27.48 46.06
CA GLU A 428 -6.89 28.21 46.09
C GLU A 428 -8.05 27.33 45.61
N GLU A 429 -7.92 26.70 44.44
CA GLU A 429 -8.99 25.85 43.90
C GLU A 429 -9.22 24.58 44.73
N THR A 430 -8.18 24.05 45.40
CA THR A 430 -8.34 22.93 46.35
C THR A 430 -9.31 23.29 47.47
N ARG A 431 -9.18 24.50 48.04
CA ARG A 431 -10.07 24.99 49.10
C ARG A 431 -11.51 25.19 48.61
N ASN A 432 -11.69 25.48 47.32
CA ASN A 432 -13.01 25.66 46.72
C ASN A 432 -13.69 24.33 46.31
N ALA A 433 -12.92 23.26 46.10
CA ALA A 433 -13.38 22.00 45.51
C ALA A 433 -13.91 20.94 46.51
N GLU A 434 -14.04 21.25 47.81
CA GLU A 434 -14.54 20.33 48.84
C GLU A 434 -16.07 20.05 48.74
N LYS A 435 -16.51 19.50 47.61
CA LYS A 435 -17.80 18.81 47.49
C LYS A 435 -17.55 17.31 47.31
N PRO A 436 -18.12 16.44 48.16
CA PRO A 436 -17.94 15.01 48.03
C PRO A 436 -18.57 14.50 46.73
N TYR A 437 -17.76 13.87 45.87
CA TYR A 437 -18.26 13.14 44.70
C TYR A 437 -18.86 11.82 45.21
N PRO A 438 -20.17 11.54 45.01
CA PRO A 438 -20.79 10.34 45.54
C PRO A 438 -20.10 9.10 44.96
N PRO A 439 -19.61 8.18 45.80
CA PRO A 439 -19.06 6.91 45.33
C PRO A 439 -20.17 6.12 44.63
N ARG A 440 -19.82 5.47 43.51
CA ARG A 440 -20.77 4.77 42.65
C ARG A 440 -21.51 3.66 43.39
N THR A 441 -22.82 3.81 43.55
CA THR A 441 -23.74 2.68 43.74
C THR A 441 -24.08 2.09 42.37
N GLY A 442 -23.52 0.92 42.04
CA GLY A 442 -24.12 0.02 41.04
C GLY A 442 -23.51 -0.10 39.63
N GLY A 443 -22.27 0.31 39.35
CA GLY A 443 -21.71 0.18 37.98
C GLY A 443 -20.20 0.03 37.90
N ARG A 444 -19.74 -1.23 37.73
CA ARG A 444 -18.35 -1.74 37.64
C ARG A 444 -17.33 -0.91 38.44
N PRO A 445 -16.95 -1.33 39.67
CA PRO A 445 -15.65 -0.92 40.19
C PRO A 445 -14.61 -1.30 39.13
N ARG A 446 -13.83 -0.31 38.65
CA ARG A 446 -12.46 -0.63 38.28
C ARG A 446 -11.84 -1.09 39.57
N ALA A 447 -11.89 -2.40 39.75
CA ALA A 447 -11.19 -3.12 40.76
C ALA A 447 -9.73 -2.63 40.77
N ALA A 448 -9.43 -1.67 41.64
CA ALA A 448 -8.43 -1.93 42.66
C ALA A 448 -8.92 -3.13 43.49
N VAL A 449 -9.02 -4.31 42.86
CA VAL A 449 -8.73 -5.52 43.61
C VAL A 449 -7.23 -5.36 43.77
N LEU A 450 -6.84 -4.84 44.93
CA LEU A 450 -5.61 -5.28 45.56
C LEU A 450 -5.75 -6.80 45.60
N ILE A 451 -5.33 -7.47 44.52
CA ILE A 451 -5.11 -8.90 44.59
C ILE A 451 -3.96 -8.97 45.58
N ASP A 452 -4.21 -9.64 46.69
CA ASP A 452 -3.17 -9.96 47.65
C ASP A 452 -1.92 -10.42 46.88
N ALA A 453 -0.78 -9.81 47.21
CA ALA A 453 0.45 -9.99 46.43
C ALA A 453 0.87 -11.46 46.39
N GLU A 454 0.54 -12.22 47.44
CA GLU A 454 0.78 -13.66 47.52
C GLU A 454 -0.18 -14.45 46.62
N ALA A 455 -1.47 -14.13 46.63
CA ALA A 455 -2.45 -14.73 45.72
C ALA A 455 -2.08 -14.49 44.22
N ALA A 456 -1.66 -13.28 43.86
CA ALA A 456 -1.19 -12.98 42.51
C ALA A 456 0.06 -13.79 42.14
N ALA A 457 0.98 -13.97 43.09
CA ALA A 457 2.19 -14.76 42.87
C ALA A 457 1.86 -16.25 42.72
N ALA A 458 0.93 -16.78 43.51
CA ALA A 458 0.45 -18.16 43.40
C ALA A 458 -0.18 -18.45 42.03
N GLU A 459 -1.02 -17.54 41.52
CA GLU A 459 -1.60 -17.66 40.17
C GLU A 459 -0.52 -17.62 39.08
N MET A 460 0.50 -16.77 39.19
CA MET A 460 1.62 -16.75 38.24
C MET A 460 2.38 -18.08 38.22
N ARG A 461 2.66 -18.65 39.40
CA ARG A 461 3.34 -19.95 39.52
C ARG A 461 2.51 -21.09 38.94
N ALA A 462 1.20 -21.08 39.13
CA ALA A 462 0.29 -22.07 38.56
C ALA A 462 0.33 -22.10 37.02
N VAL A 463 0.61 -20.97 36.37
CA VAL A 463 0.76 -20.86 34.91
C VAL A 463 2.23 -21.05 34.45
N GLY A 464 3.13 -21.38 35.37
CA GLY A 464 4.53 -21.70 35.09
C GLY A 464 5.47 -20.49 35.02
N TYR A 465 5.14 -19.41 35.72
CA TYR A 465 6.00 -18.24 35.91
C TYR A 465 6.35 -18.03 37.39
N GLU A 466 7.63 -17.91 37.69
CA GLU A 466 8.12 -17.49 39.01
C GLU A 466 8.34 -15.97 38.99
N PRO A 467 7.59 -15.18 39.78
CA PRO A 467 7.85 -13.75 39.90
C PRO A 467 9.22 -13.47 40.53
N LEU A 468 10.00 -12.56 39.93
CA LEU A 468 11.33 -12.19 40.43
C LEU A 468 11.29 -11.01 41.41
N VAL A 469 10.16 -10.30 41.46
CA VAL A 469 9.94 -9.13 42.32
C VAL A 469 8.53 -9.19 42.91
N PRO A 470 8.25 -8.51 44.03
CA PRO A 470 6.91 -8.41 44.59
C PRO A 470 5.86 -7.90 43.58
N TYR A 471 4.59 -8.28 43.79
CA TYR A 471 3.51 -7.90 42.89
C TYR A 471 3.38 -6.37 42.78
N PRO A 472 3.40 -5.79 41.56
CA PRO A 472 3.36 -4.34 41.37
C PRO A 472 2.00 -3.69 41.66
N GLY A 473 1.04 -4.41 42.25
CA GLY A 473 -0.27 -3.89 42.67
C GLY A 473 -1.25 -3.59 41.54
N ARG A 474 -0.87 -3.83 40.26
CA ARG A 474 -1.75 -3.66 39.10
C ARG A 474 -1.66 -4.84 38.15
N THR A 475 -2.83 -5.34 37.72
CA THR A 475 -2.94 -6.51 36.84
C THR A 475 -2.34 -6.27 35.45
N ASN A 476 -2.41 -5.04 34.92
CA ASN A 476 -1.88 -4.67 33.60
C ASN A 476 -0.42 -4.19 33.64
N ALA A 477 0.21 -4.12 34.81
CA ALA A 477 1.62 -3.77 34.90
C ALA A 477 2.48 -4.95 34.45
N THR A 478 3.62 -4.65 33.83
CA THR A 478 4.61 -5.69 33.51
C THR A 478 5.28 -6.15 34.80
N TRP A 479 5.36 -7.46 34.98
CA TRP A 479 5.83 -8.09 36.19
C TRP A 479 7.01 -9.00 35.84
N PRO A 480 8.26 -8.58 36.15
CA PRO A 480 9.44 -9.39 35.91
C PRO A 480 9.29 -10.80 36.50
N SER A 481 9.34 -11.81 35.64
CA SER A 481 9.08 -13.21 36.00
C SER A 481 9.94 -14.15 35.18
N ARG A 482 10.42 -15.22 35.80
CA ARG A 482 11.16 -16.31 35.16
C ARG A 482 10.19 -17.41 34.74
N CYS A 483 10.25 -17.82 33.48
CA CYS A 483 9.49 -18.99 33.02
C CYS A 483 10.08 -20.27 33.61
N MET A 484 9.28 -21.07 34.32
CA MET A 484 9.72 -22.32 34.93
C MET A 484 10.02 -23.42 33.90
N THR A 485 9.46 -23.35 32.70
CA THR A 485 9.69 -24.34 31.64
C THR A 485 11.01 -24.16 30.90
N CYS A 486 11.44 -22.92 30.64
CA CYS A 486 12.65 -22.65 29.83
C CYS A 486 13.67 -21.73 30.49
N GLY A 487 13.43 -21.29 31.72
CA GLY A 487 14.30 -20.39 32.47
C GLY A 487 14.33 -18.94 31.97
N HIS A 488 13.63 -18.62 30.88
CA HIS A 488 13.66 -17.27 30.30
C HIS A 488 13.02 -16.23 31.24
N GLU A 489 13.78 -15.18 31.54
CA GLU A 489 13.31 -14.04 32.33
C GLU A 489 12.62 -13.02 31.41
N GLY A 490 11.31 -12.91 31.56
CA GLY A 490 10.47 -12.01 30.79
C GLY A 490 9.74 -11.01 31.69
N ARG A 491 8.93 -10.15 31.06
CA ARG A 491 8.09 -9.16 31.77
C ARG A 491 6.61 -9.28 31.35
N PRO A 492 5.96 -10.44 31.60
CA PRO A 492 4.54 -10.61 31.32
C PRO A 492 3.67 -9.66 32.16
N THR A 493 2.43 -9.41 31.76
CA THR A 493 1.45 -8.73 32.64
C THR A 493 0.55 -9.78 33.29
N PHE A 494 0.20 -9.58 34.57
CA PHE A 494 -0.63 -10.53 35.32
C PHE A 494 -2.00 -10.74 34.65
N SER A 495 -2.61 -9.69 34.12
CA SER A 495 -3.88 -9.75 33.39
C SER A 495 -3.79 -10.54 32.08
N ALA A 496 -2.66 -10.52 31.39
CA ALA A 496 -2.49 -11.26 30.15
C ALA A 496 -2.25 -12.75 30.43
N VAL A 497 -1.52 -13.07 31.50
CA VAL A 497 -1.37 -14.44 32.00
C VAL A 497 -2.74 -15.01 32.38
N ARG A 498 -3.52 -14.26 33.18
CA ARG A 498 -4.85 -14.67 33.67
C ARG A 498 -5.93 -14.76 32.59
N ASN A 499 -6.07 -13.74 31.73
CA ASN A 499 -7.22 -13.66 30.81
C ASN A 499 -6.96 -14.27 29.43
N ALA A 500 -5.71 -14.30 28.98
CA ALA A 500 -5.35 -14.72 27.63
C ALA A 500 -4.44 -15.95 27.60
N GLY A 501 -4.11 -16.53 28.77
CA GLY A 501 -3.18 -17.65 28.89
C GLY A 501 -1.83 -17.33 28.24
N GLN A 502 -1.31 -16.10 28.43
CA GLN A 502 -0.10 -15.66 27.77
C GLN A 502 1.11 -16.48 28.26
N ARG A 503 1.45 -17.54 27.52
CA ARG A 503 2.61 -18.41 27.77
C ARG A 503 3.91 -17.73 27.38
N CYS A 504 5.02 -18.20 27.94
CA CYS A 504 6.35 -17.70 27.63
C CYS A 504 6.61 -17.57 26.13
N ARG A 505 7.01 -16.37 25.70
CA ARG A 505 7.29 -16.04 24.30
C ARG A 505 8.30 -17.02 23.69
N VAL A 506 9.34 -17.39 24.44
CA VAL A 506 10.38 -18.32 23.99
C VAL A 506 9.81 -19.72 23.83
N CYS A 507 9.06 -20.24 24.82
CA CYS A 507 8.41 -21.54 24.71
C CYS A 507 7.43 -21.58 23.54
N ARG A 508 6.61 -20.54 23.37
CA ARG A 508 5.66 -20.43 22.25
C ARG A 508 6.37 -20.37 20.90
N ALA A 509 7.48 -19.64 20.81
CA ALA A 509 8.28 -19.58 19.58
C ALA A 509 8.87 -20.95 19.25
N LYS A 510 9.44 -21.66 20.24
CA LYS A 510 9.96 -23.03 20.08
C LYS A 510 8.86 -24.00 19.61
N GLU A 511 7.67 -23.96 20.22
CA GLU A 511 6.54 -24.80 19.83
C GLU A 511 6.07 -24.49 18.40
N THR A 512 6.01 -23.20 18.05
CA THR A 512 5.63 -22.77 16.69
C THR A 512 6.66 -23.21 15.65
N GLN A 513 7.95 -23.13 16.00
CA GLN A 513 9.04 -23.59 15.14
C GLN A 513 8.99 -25.10 14.94
N ALA A 514 8.77 -25.87 16.01
CA ALA A 514 8.61 -27.33 15.92
C ALA A 514 7.41 -27.74 15.06
N LYS A 515 6.26 -27.06 15.20
CA LYS A 515 5.08 -27.28 14.34
C LYS A 515 5.39 -27.00 12.87
N ARG A 516 6.05 -25.88 12.57
CA ARG A 516 6.48 -25.54 11.20
C ARG A 516 7.49 -26.54 10.63
N ALA A 517 8.43 -27.00 11.45
CA ALA A 517 9.39 -28.03 11.06
C ALA A 517 8.64 -29.33 10.70
N ALA A 518 7.72 -29.79 11.55
CA ALA A 518 6.91 -30.98 11.26
C ALA A 518 6.11 -30.85 9.95
N THR A 519 5.47 -29.71 9.69
CA THR A 519 4.74 -29.47 8.43
C THR A 519 5.64 -29.46 7.20
N ASN A 520 6.85 -28.89 7.31
CA ASN A 520 7.78 -28.77 6.19
C ASN A 520 8.69 -29.99 6.01
N ALA A 521 8.73 -30.90 6.99
CA ALA A 521 9.62 -32.07 6.99
C ALA A 521 9.50 -32.93 5.72
N PRO A 522 8.29 -33.25 5.20
CA PRO A 522 8.17 -34.08 3.99
C PRO A 522 8.85 -33.44 2.77
N LYS A 523 8.56 -32.15 2.50
CA LYS A 523 9.16 -31.39 1.40
C LYS A 523 10.67 -31.23 1.56
N ALA A 524 11.13 -31.01 2.79
CA ALA A 524 12.55 -30.88 3.09
C ALA A 524 13.31 -32.20 2.85
N GLN A 525 12.72 -33.34 3.23
CA GLN A 525 13.29 -34.67 2.98
C GLN A 525 13.37 -34.98 1.47
N GLU A 526 12.30 -34.67 0.72
CA GLU A 526 12.28 -34.85 -0.74
C GLU A 526 13.40 -34.03 -1.41
N THR A 527 13.54 -32.77 -1.03
CA THR A 527 14.59 -31.88 -1.57
C THR A 527 16.00 -32.41 -1.25
N MET A 528 16.24 -32.88 -0.02
CA MET A 528 17.53 -33.47 0.36
C MET A 528 17.82 -34.74 -0.45
N ARG A 529 16.84 -35.64 -0.59
CA ARG A 529 17.01 -36.88 -1.38
C ARG A 529 17.30 -36.57 -2.85
N ALA A 530 16.61 -35.60 -3.44
CA ALA A 530 16.85 -35.14 -4.82
C ALA A 530 18.27 -34.57 -5.00
N ALA A 531 18.86 -33.98 -3.96
CA ALA A 531 20.25 -33.51 -3.96
C ALA A 531 21.29 -34.62 -3.66
N GLY A 532 20.88 -35.89 -3.58
CA GLY A 532 21.78 -37.00 -3.26
C GLY A 532 22.18 -37.08 -1.78
N LEU A 533 21.33 -36.58 -0.89
CA LEU A 533 21.54 -36.59 0.55
C LEU A 533 20.41 -37.37 1.22
N GLN A 534 20.75 -38.46 1.91
CA GLN A 534 19.81 -39.26 2.68
C GLN A 534 19.80 -38.78 4.14
N PRO A 535 18.73 -38.15 4.63
CA PRO A 535 18.65 -37.72 6.03
C PRO A 535 18.73 -38.91 6.98
N LEU A 536 19.53 -38.77 8.04
CA LEU A 536 19.73 -39.77 9.09
C LEU A 536 18.91 -39.48 10.36
N GLU A 537 18.36 -38.28 10.46
CA GLU A 537 17.56 -37.82 11.61
C GLU A 537 16.31 -37.04 11.14
N PRO A 538 15.30 -36.85 12.01
CA PRO A 538 14.15 -36.00 11.73
C PRO A 538 14.55 -34.57 11.36
N TYR A 539 13.75 -33.90 10.53
CA TYR A 539 14.05 -32.55 10.04
C TYR A 539 14.20 -31.53 11.20
N PRO A 540 15.39 -30.96 11.43
CA PRO A 540 15.66 -30.11 12.59
C PRO A 540 15.31 -28.63 12.37
N GLY A 541 14.94 -28.24 11.15
CA GLY A 541 14.63 -26.87 10.76
C GLY A 541 15.45 -26.39 9.56
N SER A 542 15.09 -25.24 8.98
CA SER A 542 15.64 -24.78 7.69
C SER A 542 17.10 -24.34 7.76
N GLN A 543 17.50 -23.73 8.88
CA GLN A 543 18.84 -23.20 9.11
C GLN A 543 19.67 -24.05 10.08
N THR A 544 19.12 -25.16 10.57
CA THR A 544 19.85 -26.08 11.46
C THR A 544 20.61 -27.10 10.61
N PRO A 545 21.89 -27.39 10.92
CA PRO A 545 22.61 -28.49 10.27
C PRO A 545 21.83 -29.79 10.38
N TRP A 546 21.65 -30.48 9.27
CA TRP A 546 20.85 -31.70 9.21
C TRP A 546 21.73 -32.88 8.82
N ARG A 547 21.88 -33.86 9.71
CA ARG A 547 22.74 -35.02 9.48
C ARG A 547 22.19 -35.87 8.34
N CYS A 548 22.99 -36.02 7.29
CA CYS A 548 22.67 -36.77 6.09
C CYS A 548 23.84 -37.65 5.67
N ARG A 549 23.55 -38.81 5.08
CA ARG A 549 24.53 -39.63 4.34
C ARG A 549 24.49 -39.23 2.87
N CYS A 550 25.63 -38.87 2.29
CA CYS A 550 25.69 -38.58 0.86
C CYS A 550 25.62 -39.89 0.04
N THR A 551 24.70 -39.98 -0.92
CA THR A 551 24.54 -41.18 -1.75
C THR A 551 25.65 -41.34 -2.79
N THR A 552 26.39 -40.26 -3.12
CA THR A 552 27.51 -40.30 -4.08
C THR A 552 28.82 -40.79 -3.45
N CYS A 553 29.17 -40.34 -2.24
CA CYS A 553 30.44 -40.68 -1.59
C CYS A 553 30.30 -41.54 -0.33
N GLY A 554 29.08 -41.80 0.14
CA GLY A 554 28.80 -42.60 1.33
C GLY A 554 29.07 -41.90 2.67
N LEU A 555 29.78 -40.77 2.67
CA LEU A 555 30.17 -40.06 3.89
C LEU A 555 29.01 -39.27 4.52
N GLU A 556 29.02 -39.18 5.85
CA GLU A 556 28.09 -38.35 6.62
C GLU A 556 28.47 -36.87 6.51
N THR A 557 27.49 -36.04 6.17
CA THR A 557 27.60 -34.58 6.04
C THR A 557 26.43 -33.91 6.77
N SER A 558 26.55 -32.64 7.14
CA SER A 558 25.50 -31.93 7.87
C SER A 558 25.13 -30.59 7.22
N PRO A 559 24.63 -30.58 5.97
CA PRO A 559 24.19 -29.36 5.32
C PRO A 559 22.90 -28.82 5.95
N THR A 560 22.65 -27.53 5.76
CA THR A 560 21.36 -26.93 6.08
C THR A 560 20.39 -27.10 4.91
N TYR A 561 19.10 -27.33 5.19
CA TYR A 561 18.07 -27.41 4.16
C TYR A 561 18.02 -26.14 3.30
N SER A 562 18.16 -24.96 3.90
CA SER A 562 18.15 -23.69 3.17
C SER A 562 19.21 -23.65 2.08
N ASN A 563 20.44 -24.11 2.36
CA ASN A 563 21.53 -24.08 1.39
C ASN A 563 21.29 -25.07 0.23
N VAL A 564 20.78 -26.26 0.53
CA VAL A 564 20.46 -27.26 -0.50
C VAL A 564 19.29 -26.78 -1.37
N ASN A 565 18.25 -26.20 -0.75
CA ASN A 565 17.12 -25.62 -1.45
C ASN A 565 17.50 -24.40 -2.31
N SER A 566 18.58 -23.69 -1.96
CA SER A 566 19.17 -22.63 -2.77
C SER A 566 20.13 -23.13 -3.87
N GLY A 567 20.22 -24.44 -4.10
CA GLY A 567 20.97 -25.03 -5.21
C GLY A 567 22.37 -25.54 -4.86
N SER A 568 22.75 -25.58 -3.57
CA SER A 568 24.00 -26.22 -3.15
C SER A 568 23.90 -27.74 -3.22
N LYS A 569 24.98 -28.42 -3.64
CA LYS A 569 25.08 -29.90 -3.58
C LYS A 569 25.09 -30.46 -2.15
N GLY A 570 25.30 -29.62 -1.13
CA GLY A 570 25.20 -29.93 0.31
C GLY A 570 26.25 -30.88 0.89
N CYS A 571 26.81 -31.83 0.13
CA CYS A 571 27.92 -32.65 0.60
C CYS A 571 29.26 -31.90 0.55
N ARG A 572 29.83 -31.64 1.72
CA ARG A 572 31.17 -31.02 1.86
C ARG A 572 32.26 -31.78 1.11
N PHE A 573 32.25 -33.11 1.15
CA PHE A 573 33.31 -33.93 0.56
C PHE A 573 33.25 -33.95 -0.97
N CYS A 574 32.03 -34.05 -1.53
CA CYS A 574 31.82 -33.93 -2.97
C CYS A 574 32.08 -32.51 -3.47
N ALA A 575 31.78 -31.48 -2.68
CA ALA A 575 32.05 -30.09 -3.02
C ALA A 575 33.56 -29.74 -2.96
N LEU A 576 34.30 -30.34 -2.01
CA LEU A 576 35.75 -30.14 -1.84
C LEU A 576 36.61 -31.09 -2.69
N ASN A 577 35.98 -31.95 -3.49
CA ASN A 577 36.69 -32.93 -4.32
C ASN A 577 37.60 -33.88 -3.52
N SER A 578 37.39 -34.00 -2.19
CA SER A 578 38.25 -34.79 -1.30
C SER A 578 38.00 -36.28 -1.54
N ALA A 579 38.86 -36.90 -2.33
CA ALA A 579 38.92 -38.35 -2.42
C ALA A 579 39.33 -38.93 -1.05
N THR A 580 38.85 -40.12 -0.71
CA THR A 580 39.43 -40.90 0.38
C THR A 580 40.86 -41.30 0.01
N ASP A 581 41.69 -41.65 0.99
CA ASP A 581 43.07 -42.09 0.75
C ASP A 581 43.16 -43.24 -0.26
N GLU A 582 42.30 -44.24 -0.11
CA GLU A 582 42.23 -45.41 -1.00
C GLU A 582 41.89 -45.01 -2.44
N ARG A 583 40.91 -44.12 -2.62
CA ARG A 583 40.47 -43.66 -3.95
C ARG A 583 41.48 -42.72 -4.59
N ALA A 584 42.07 -41.81 -3.81
CA ALA A 584 43.14 -40.93 -4.26
C ALA A 584 44.35 -41.77 -4.72
N SER A 585 44.68 -42.81 -3.96
CA SER A 585 45.82 -43.69 -4.26
C SER A 585 45.58 -44.49 -5.53
N ALA A 586 44.36 -44.99 -5.73
CA ALA A 586 43.98 -45.66 -6.98
C ALA A 586 44.07 -44.72 -8.20
N GLU A 587 43.56 -43.49 -8.09
CA GLU A 587 43.63 -42.49 -9.16
C GLU A 587 45.09 -42.14 -9.54
N VAL A 588 45.98 -42.03 -8.55
CA VAL A 588 47.40 -41.69 -8.77
C VAL A 588 48.20 -42.87 -9.34
N ARG A 589 47.91 -44.11 -8.90
CA ARG A 589 48.49 -45.32 -9.51
C ARG A 589 48.10 -45.49 -10.96
N ALA A 590 46.83 -45.24 -11.31
CA ALA A 590 46.36 -45.29 -12.69
C ALA A 590 47.08 -44.27 -13.60
N ALA A 591 47.56 -43.16 -13.02
CA ALA A 591 48.37 -42.16 -13.72
C ALA A 591 49.87 -42.46 -13.75
N GLY A 592 50.30 -43.63 -13.26
CA GLY A 592 51.71 -44.08 -13.29
C GLY A 592 52.58 -43.53 -12.16
N PHE A 593 51.97 -43.19 -11.02
CA PHE A 593 52.67 -42.76 -9.81
C PHE A 593 52.28 -43.66 -8.62
N GLU A 594 53.26 -44.18 -7.88
CA GLU A 594 53.04 -44.96 -6.66
C GLU A 594 53.11 -44.03 -5.42
N PRO A 595 52.06 -43.89 -4.61
CA PRO A 595 52.10 -43.11 -3.38
C PRO A 595 53.16 -43.64 -2.39
N LEU A 596 53.97 -42.75 -1.81
CA LEU A 596 54.96 -43.10 -0.78
C LEU A 596 54.49 -42.77 0.64
N GLU A 597 53.39 -42.03 0.75
CA GLU A 597 52.77 -41.61 2.00
C GLU A 597 51.24 -41.59 1.85
N PRO A 598 50.47 -41.66 2.94
CA PRO A 598 49.02 -41.51 2.89
C PRO A 598 48.59 -40.17 2.26
N TYR A 599 47.43 -40.15 1.62
CA TYR A 599 46.88 -39.00 0.96
C TYR A 599 46.71 -37.81 1.94
N PRO A 600 47.27 -36.63 1.64
CA PRO A 600 47.24 -35.45 2.52
C PRO A 600 45.85 -34.81 2.73
N GLY A 601 44.80 -35.34 2.10
CA GLY A 601 43.40 -34.99 2.38
C GLY A 601 42.80 -33.89 1.49
N ARG A 602 43.60 -32.98 0.90
CA ARG A 602 43.13 -32.02 -0.13
C ARG A 602 43.74 -32.30 -1.49
N THR A 603 42.97 -32.04 -2.54
CA THR A 603 43.40 -32.35 -3.93
C THR A 603 44.56 -31.47 -4.41
N THR A 604 44.74 -30.30 -3.81
CA THR A 604 45.76 -29.31 -4.14
C THR A 604 47.07 -29.51 -3.38
N ASP A 605 47.06 -30.33 -2.33
CA ASP A 605 48.22 -30.51 -1.47
C ASP A 605 49.27 -31.36 -2.17
N ARG A 606 50.54 -31.09 -1.85
CA ARG A 606 51.67 -31.81 -2.45
C ARG A 606 51.73 -33.20 -1.82
N TRP A 607 51.79 -34.22 -2.66
CA TRP A 607 51.79 -35.61 -2.28
C TRP A 607 53.05 -36.30 -2.79
N ARG A 608 53.82 -36.93 -1.90
CA ARG A 608 55.02 -37.70 -2.25
C ARG A 608 54.64 -38.99 -2.96
N CYS A 609 55.06 -39.11 -4.21
CA CYS A 609 54.86 -40.32 -5.01
C CYS A 609 56.13 -40.69 -5.76
N ARG A 610 56.32 -41.98 -6.05
CA ARG A 610 57.34 -42.51 -6.95
C ARG A 610 56.75 -42.62 -8.36
N CYS A 611 57.33 -41.92 -9.33
CA CYS A 611 56.94 -42.07 -10.72
C CYS A 611 57.36 -43.44 -11.27
N SER A 612 56.69 -43.94 -12.31
CA SER A 612 57.07 -45.16 -13.05
C SER A 612 58.51 -45.17 -13.58
N CYS A 613 59.15 -44.01 -13.74
CA CYS A 613 60.58 -43.91 -14.07
C CYS A 613 61.52 -44.03 -12.85
N GLY A 614 61.01 -44.41 -11.67
CA GLY A 614 61.76 -44.63 -10.43
C GLY A 614 62.02 -43.38 -9.59
N ASN A 615 61.85 -42.17 -10.14
CA ASN A 615 62.10 -40.91 -9.45
C ASN A 615 60.97 -40.54 -8.46
N GLU A 616 61.34 -40.04 -7.28
CA GLU A 616 60.39 -39.44 -6.34
C GLU A 616 59.97 -38.04 -6.80
N VAL A 617 58.68 -37.75 -6.73
CA VAL A 617 58.06 -36.49 -7.13
C VAL A 617 57.06 -36.01 -6.09
N MET A 618 56.91 -34.69 -6.01
CA MET A 618 55.83 -34.04 -5.26
C MET A 618 54.70 -33.68 -6.24
N THR A 619 53.73 -34.57 -6.43
CA THR A 619 52.58 -34.32 -7.32
C THR A 619 51.39 -33.76 -6.54
N ARG A 620 50.28 -33.46 -7.22
CA ARG A 620 49.00 -33.07 -6.60
C ARG A 620 47.89 -33.89 -7.27
N LEU A 621 46.89 -34.34 -6.50
CA LEU A 621 45.77 -35.10 -7.08
C LEU A 621 44.99 -34.27 -8.11
N SER A 622 44.87 -32.95 -7.89
CA SER A 622 44.27 -32.02 -8.85
C SER A 622 45.05 -31.99 -10.17
N SER A 623 46.37 -32.07 -10.11
CA SER A 623 47.25 -32.00 -11.29
C SER A 623 47.31 -33.33 -12.05
N VAL A 624 47.16 -34.45 -11.34
CA VAL A 624 46.94 -35.77 -11.95
C VAL A 624 45.61 -35.80 -12.71
N ARG A 625 44.52 -35.29 -12.11
CA ARG A 625 43.21 -35.18 -12.77
C ARG A 625 43.22 -34.26 -13.99
N SER A 626 44.01 -33.19 -13.97
CA SER A 626 44.14 -32.26 -15.09
C SER A 626 45.27 -32.62 -16.07
N GLY A 627 45.95 -33.76 -15.88
CA GLY A 627 47.02 -34.25 -16.76
C GLY A 627 48.26 -33.35 -16.84
N THR A 628 48.42 -32.40 -15.91
CA THR A 628 49.39 -31.29 -16.03
C THR A 628 50.69 -31.53 -15.26
N THR A 629 50.76 -32.58 -14.46
CA THR A 629 51.98 -32.98 -13.73
C THR A 629 52.54 -34.27 -14.30
N GLY A 630 53.68 -34.17 -14.98
CA GLY A 630 54.54 -35.29 -15.24
C GLY A 630 55.90 -35.17 -14.58
N CYS A 631 56.54 -36.31 -14.35
CA CYS A 631 57.92 -36.33 -13.93
C CYS A 631 58.79 -35.66 -15.01
N LYS A 632 59.51 -34.60 -14.66
CA LYS A 632 60.38 -33.84 -15.60
C LYS A 632 61.48 -34.69 -16.26
N LYS A 633 61.76 -35.86 -15.69
CA LYS A 633 62.75 -36.84 -16.18
C LYS A 633 62.11 -37.99 -16.97
N CYS A 634 60.78 -38.02 -17.13
CA CYS A 634 60.06 -39.10 -17.81
C CYS A 634 59.58 -38.64 -19.20
N PRO A 635 59.94 -39.34 -20.29
CA PRO A 635 59.55 -38.96 -21.65
C PRO A 635 58.04 -39.03 -21.89
N ARG A 636 57.31 -39.86 -21.13
CA ARG A 636 55.85 -39.99 -21.25
C ARG A 636 55.02 -38.90 -20.59
N SER A 637 55.60 -38.03 -19.77
CA SER A 637 54.80 -37.09 -18.97
C SER A 637 55.29 -35.65 -18.94
N GLY A 638 56.42 -35.31 -19.58
CA GLY A 638 56.93 -33.93 -19.58
C GLY A 638 57.64 -33.51 -20.86
N GLY A 639 56.88 -33.10 -21.88
CA GLY A 639 57.26 -32.07 -22.85
C GLY A 639 58.66 -32.09 -23.47
N ARG A 640 59.25 -33.27 -23.70
CA ARG A 640 60.43 -33.41 -24.57
C ARG A 640 60.07 -34.23 -25.79
N THR A 641 60.07 -33.59 -26.96
CA THR A 641 59.88 -34.29 -28.23
C THR A 641 61.13 -35.11 -28.52
N ASP A 642 60.95 -36.35 -28.97
CA ASP A 642 62.06 -37.19 -29.42
C ASP A 642 62.90 -36.46 -30.51
N PRO A 643 64.23 -36.39 -30.39
CA PRO A 643 65.07 -35.66 -31.34
C PRO A 643 64.98 -36.14 -32.79
N ALA A 644 64.78 -37.43 -33.02
CA ALA A 644 64.64 -37.97 -34.38
C ALA A 644 63.30 -37.55 -35.00
N THR A 645 62.23 -37.56 -34.20
CA THR A 645 60.90 -37.08 -34.58
C THR A 645 60.91 -35.58 -34.89
N ALA A 646 61.55 -34.76 -34.04
CA ALA A 646 61.68 -33.33 -34.27
C ALA A 646 62.51 -33.01 -35.53
N ALA A 647 63.59 -33.77 -35.78
CA ALA A 647 64.39 -33.66 -37.00
C ALA A 647 63.58 -33.98 -38.26
N ALA A 648 62.73 -35.02 -38.23
CA ALA A 648 61.85 -35.36 -39.34
C ALA A 648 60.82 -34.25 -39.63
N GLU A 649 60.21 -33.65 -38.59
CA GLU A 649 59.28 -32.52 -38.73
C GLU A 649 59.95 -31.29 -39.37
N ALA A 650 61.19 -30.96 -38.97
CA ALA A 650 61.94 -29.85 -39.57
C ALA A 650 62.24 -30.09 -41.05
N ARG A 651 62.69 -31.29 -41.41
CA ARG A 651 62.98 -31.64 -42.81
C ARG A 651 61.72 -31.60 -43.69
N ALA A 652 60.60 -32.10 -43.17
CA ALA A 652 59.30 -32.02 -43.86
C ALA A 652 58.86 -30.57 -44.12
N ALA A 653 59.18 -29.66 -43.20
CA ALA A 653 58.94 -28.22 -43.35
C ALA A 653 60.01 -27.48 -44.19
N GLY A 654 60.99 -28.18 -44.75
CA GLY A 654 62.03 -27.62 -45.62
C GLY A 654 63.22 -26.97 -44.88
N PHE A 655 63.43 -27.34 -43.62
CA PHE A 655 64.58 -26.90 -42.81
C PHE A 655 65.45 -28.08 -42.40
N GLU A 656 66.75 -28.06 -42.73
CA GLU A 656 67.71 -29.08 -42.33
C GLU A 656 68.34 -28.73 -40.98
N PRO A 657 68.24 -29.58 -39.94
CA PRO A 657 68.87 -29.32 -38.65
C PRO A 657 70.40 -29.22 -38.76
N LEU A 658 70.99 -28.16 -38.19
CA LEU A 658 72.45 -28.01 -38.11
C LEU A 658 73.03 -28.54 -36.79
N GLU A 659 72.16 -28.74 -35.80
CA GLU A 659 72.50 -29.26 -34.47
C GLU A 659 71.41 -30.22 -33.98
N PRO A 660 71.74 -31.16 -33.07
CA PRO A 660 70.74 -32.02 -32.44
C PRO A 660 69.63 -31.21 -31.76
N TYR A 661 68.41 -31.73 -31.79
CA TYR A 661 67.26 -31.03 -31.21
C TYR A 661 67.41 -30.84 -29.69
N PRO A 662 67.30 -29.60 -29.15
CA PRO A 662 67.59 -29.26 -27.75
C PRO A 662 66.59 -29.82 -26.72
N GLY A 663 65.48 -30.41 -27.16
CA GLY A 663 64.59 -31.22 -26.33
C GLY A 663 63.24 -30.56 -26.01
N LYS A 664 63.14 -29.25 -25.71
CA LYS A 664 61.83 -28.60 -25.47
C LYS A 664 61.30 -27.91 -26.73
N THR A 665 59.98 -27.87 -26.89
CA THR A 665 59.32 -27.30 -28.07
C THR A 665 59.58 -25.80 -28.26
N THR A 666 59.89 -25.08 -27.18
CA THR A 666 60.20 -23.65 -27.18
C THR A 666 61.69 -23.32 -27.26
N ASP A 667 62.58 -24.31 -27.17
CA ASP A 667 64.01 -24.07 -27.21
C ASP A 667 64.44 -23.66 -28.62
N ARG A 668 65.37 -22.70 -28.69
CA ARG A 668 65.92 -22.20 -29.95
C ARG A 668 66.78 -23.27 -30.58
N TRP A 669 66.52 -23.57 -31.85
CA TRP A 669 67.13 -24.66 -32.59
C TRP A 669 67.63 -24.15 -33.94
N ARG A 670 68.93 -24.31 -34.20
CA ARG A 670 69.58 -23.86 -35.43
C ARG A 670 69.37 -24.87 -36.56
N CYS A 671 68.74 -24.38 -37.63
CA CYS A 671 68.51 -25.13 -38.86
C CYS A 671 68.97 -24.32 -40.08
N ARG A 672 69.09 -24.98 -41.22
CA ARG A 672 69.38 -24.37 -42.53
C ARG A 672 68.11 -24.43 -43.39
N CYS A 673 67.71 -23.30 -43.97
CA CYS A 673 66.60 -23.28 -44.92
C CYS A 673 67.05 -23.82 -46.30
N ARG A 674 66.09 -24.18 -47.16
CA ARG A 674 66.35 -24.58 -48.56
C ARG A 674 67.19 -23.57 -49.37
N CYS A 675 67.12 -22.27 -49.05
CA CYS A 675 67.98 -21.25 -49.68
C CYS A 675 69.40 -21.16 -49.08
N SER A 676 69.82 -22.18 -48.32
CA SER A 676 71.12 -22.26 -47.62
C SER A 676 71.36 -21.22 -46.52
N THR A 677 70.38 -20.37 -46.21
CA THR A 677 70.47 -19.42 -45.08
C THR A 677 70.28 -20.15 -43.74
N ALA A 678 71.17 -19.90 -42.77
CA ALA A 678 71.02 -20.41 -41.41
C ALA A 678 69.93 -19.61 -40.65
N ILE A 679 69.01 -20.31 -40.01
CA ILE A 679 67.91 -19.75 -39.22
C ILE A 679 67.84 -20.41 -37.85
N THR A 680 67.37 -19.66 -36.86
CA THR A 680 67.02 -20.21 -35.55
C THR A 680 65.51 -20.25 -35.42
N LEU A 681 64.95 -21.43 -35.20
CA LEU A 681 63.52 -21.67 -35.05
C LEU A 681 63.21 -22.42 -33.75
N THR A 682 61.93 -22.55 -33.42
CA THR A 682 61.47 -23.41 -32.31
C THR A 682 60.50 -24.43 -32.88
N LEU A 683 60.37 -25.61 -32.27
CA LEU A 683 59.41 -26.61 -32.76
C LEU A 683 57.96 -26.09 -32.65
N THR A 684 57.67 -25.26 -31.64
CA THR A 684 56.39 -24.56 -31.50
C THR A 684 56.12 -23.58 -32.66
N SER A 685 57.11 -22.80 -33.08
CA SER A 685 56.95 -21.90 -34.23
C SER A 685 56.80 -22.66 -35.55
N LEU A 686 57.44 -23.82 -35.67
CA LEU A 686 57.36 -24.69 -36.84
C LEU A 686 55.94 -25.27 -36.99
N ARG A 687 55.42 -25.91 -35.93
CA ARG A 687 54.07 -26.49 -35.90
C ARG A 687 52.97 -25.44 -36.04
N GLY A 688 53.23 -24.23 -35.59
CA GLY A 688 52.33 -23.09 -35.74
C GLY A 688 52.38 -22.41 -37.11
N GLY A 689 53.17 -22.89 -38.08
CA GLY A 689 53.30 -22.30 -39.41
C GLY A 689 53.92 -20.89 -39.44
N ARG A 690 54.50 -20.44 -38.32
CA ARG A 690 55.02 -19.07 -38.13
C ARG A 690 56.51 -18.94 -38.43
N THR A 691 57.11 -19.97 -39.03
CA THR A 691 58.54 -20.02 -39.31
C THR A 691 58.77 -19.74 -40.80
N ALA A 692 59.31 -18.56 -41.11
CA ALA A 692 59.67 -18.17 -42.47
C ALA A 692 61.14 -17.76 -42.53
N CYS A 693 61.85 -18.22 -43.55
CA CYS A 693 63.21 -17.73 -43.80
C CYS A 693 63.13 -16.34 -44.43
N GLY A 694 63.68 -15.32 -43.76
CA GLY A 694 63.68 -13.93 -44.24
C GLY A 694 64.22 -13.74 -45.66
N THR A 695 65.12 -14.60 -46.13
CA THR A 695 65.64 -14.60 -47.50
C THR A 695 64.64 -15.19 -48.50
N CYS A 696 63.87 -16.22 -48.11
CA CYS A 696 62.84 -16.82 -48.96
C CYS A 696 61.56 -15.99 -48.98
N SER A 697 61.20 -15.34 -47.87
CA SER A 697 60.00 -14.49 -47.79
C SER A 697 60.18 -13.11 -48.42
N ARG A 698 61.42 -12.66 -48.70
CA ARG A 698 61.71 -11.45 -49.49
C ARG A 698 61.79 -11.67 -51.01
N GLY A 699 61.77 -12.93 -51.47
CA GLY A 699 61.87 -13.31 -52.89
C GLY A 699 60.55 -13.71 -53.56
N ALA A 700 59.40 -13.59 -52.88
CA ALA A 700 58.08 -14.00 -53.40
C ALA A 700 57.25 -12.85 -54.00
N THR A 701 57.90 -11.72 -54.33
CA THR A 701 57.36 -10.67 -55.20
C THR A 701 58.44 -10.25 -56.20
N ARG A 702 58.72 -11.12 -57.16
CA ARG A 702 59.00 -10.80 -58.56
C ARG A 702 58.95 -12.07 -59.39
#